data_AF-A0A4T0WIV6-F1
#
_entry.id   AF-A0A4T0WIV6-F1
#
_cell.length_a   1.000
_cell.length_b   1.000
_cell.length_c   1.000
_cell.angle_alpha   90.00
_cell.angle_beta   90.00
_cell.angle_gamma   90.00
#
_symmetry.space_group_name_H-M   'P 1'
#
loop_
_entity.id
_entity.type
_entity.pdbx_description
1 polymer ?
#
loop_
_entity_poly.entity_id
_entity_poly.type
_entity_poly.pdbx_seq_one_letter_code
_entity_poly.pdbx_strand_id
1 'polypeptide(L)'
;MAVRIVEVGPRDGLQNIKTTIDASIKLELIQRLQRAGLNRIELTSVVSPKAVPQLADCREILSASVIADWLRSRPSLHLPVLVPNIKGLRVALEHGVKEVSVFVSASEGFSRANLNCSVEEGVQRAREVAREAIASGIAVRGYVSCIFADPVDGPTPSSAVYRAVHDLINMGCYEVSLGDTLGVGTAPDVRRLVDYLKSHGIDPETLAGHFHDTYGQALANVWTAYECGLRTFDSSVGGLGGCPFAPGAKGNVATEDILYLFRQAGIDTGVDLDQVVDIGVWISRVLSKPNDSRAGAALASKAAASSRTTTETTTASAVKVATEPETTLEWRTLRDTDNIRVCRAGTNGNIVLNAVRNGNTLTFPMISDITAAFQSFKDDPSISRIVLSANGKFFCTGMDLSQAARAVGRGDDASTKLYQALTGLFELVDSSPKVTIACINGPAFGGGIGLAFACDIRISISSATFTLSEVKLGLCPAVISRYVVREWGLGLSREAMLTARPVSARELKAMGAISLVAETSRELEITLRDLLLSLRHSSPRGSSMSKELVKLGWGHGGTSAQQEGISTLFESMMEAGSDAANDEPGAGRHGHQAHPSGLHDLPVWPPSHPPFFPVQLVISLRSRDIMVFLNSHADSISLSQKKVKCSGDRPRCVNCRRAMQRCQYEPYSVASASLSRNSAAALLGLTSDPDLLQRISMIEDKLAQLDERNSTDPRNALEDANMHWEDEPAPPSNQGEDLSAVLNFDNGNSPDSSEAWRSSTSQKNLFRHKLAAGQLARCVVLAVLASSLRFSGHTYYQGATSEAIQAYAREAWLSVLNDHMALEDMPGLEVAQATNILAIIDFTSGRTSSGWLKIGLAVRVAQDLQLMKEPSESLPPVEQEERRRCFWSVYLLDKLVSLGRDRHLAILDESCHVQLPCDEPMFRSGCYGRGEPVTLHQLLDWKTDNSVVQDGFRLAMMAGAILGRCTRTLFQDLGAEATPLWDSRSEFASIVSLLLLFESRLQLDGHPIEQVVAANRVGTGDVDHQVVGHVVFARTVYHSCFCLLYHPFLLHKQLQRLDCRPPPSFLQLASRTSYDHARSIVGLLHDAEAAGCHLGASFYAYSACLAGSTLSLHMHAEERTGGERSAEMLGATQESITMLDKMGRFWDHASKMHHQLVSFNANAHLLTSLLEPPPQAASSIGPEWEAVLWSMVDYGAMCRESTLAIPGPTLPVTSEPPLFSAFNLDTDGGLEAGPGANRMPEADEALMSFDTPSITYLLELASGGG
;
A
#
# COMPACT_ATOMS: atom_id res chain seq x y z
N MET A 1 -21.37 -29.66 26.46
CA MET A 1 -19.99 -30.01 26.92
C MET A 1 -19.20 -28.72 26.93
N ALA A 2 -18.69 -28.30 28.10
CA ALA A 2 -18.07 -27.00 28.29
C ALA A 2 -16.63 -26.97 27.74
N VAL A 3 -16.20 -25.81 27.24
CA VAL A 3 -14.81 -25.55 26.83
C VAL A 3 -14.06 -24.91 28.00
N ARG A 4 -12.82 -25.34 28.24
CA ARG A 4 -11.93 -24.81 29.27
C ARG A 4 -10.92 -23.86 28.64
N ILE A 5 -10.81 -22.65 29.20
CA ILE A 5 -9.82 -21.67 28.79
C ILE A 5 -8.69 -21.65 29.83
N VAL A 6 -7.45 -21.77 29.35
CA VAL A 6 -6.25 -21.57 30.18
C VAL A 6 -5.66 -20.22 29.80
N GLU A 7 -5.78 -19.27 30.73
CA GLU A 7 -5.28 -17.92 30.53
C GLU A 7 -3.79 -17.87 30.83
N VAL A 8 -2.99 -17.67 29.77
CA VAL A 8 -1.52 -17.61 29.84
C VAL A 8 -0.97 -16.18 29.87
N GLY A 9 -1.83 -15.17 29.80
CA GLY A 9 -1.46 -13.76 29.78
C GLY A 9 -0.46 -13.34 30.85
N PRO A 10 -0.69 -13.62 32.16
CA PRO A 10 0.22 -13.20 33.23
C PRO A 10 1.64 -13.79 33.14
N ARG A 11 1.80 -14.94 32.47
CA ARG A 11 3.09 -15.61 32.26
C ARG A 11 3.58 -15.39 30.84
N ASP A 12 3.00 -16.10 29.89
CA ASP A 12 3.45 -16.16 28.50
C ASP A 12 3.22 -14.83 27.77
N GLY A 13 2.03 -14.24 27.97
CA GLY A 13 1.67 -12.96 27.35
C GLY A 13 2.57 -11.81 27.77
N LEU A 14 2.95 -11.76 29.06
CA LEU A 14 3.86 -10.73 29.56
C LEU A 14 5.33 -11.03 29.24
N GLN A 15 5.72 -12.29 29.02
CA GLN A 15 7.12 -12.71 28.91
C GLN A 15 7.94 -11.93 27.87
N ASN A 16 7.32 -11.57 26.75
CA ASN A 16 7.98 -10.89 25.63
C ASN A 16 7.80 -9.35 25.64
N ILE A 17 7.35 -8.78 26.76
CA ILE A 17 7.25 -7.33 26.93
C ILE A 17 8.62 -6.79 27.34
N LYS A 18 9.17 -5.87 26.53
CA LYS A 18 10.50 -5.28 26.74
C LYS A 18 10.58 -4.45 28.02
N THR A 19 9.51 -3.75 28.37
CA THR A 19 9.44 -2.92 29.57
C THR A 19 9.14 -3.79 30.79
N THR A 20 9.97 -3.70 31.82
CA THR A 20 9.74 -4.40 33.09
C THR A 20 8.40 -3.97 33.69
N ILE A 21 7.56 -4.94 34.04
CA ILE A 21 6.25 -4.70 34.69
C ILE A 21 6.35 -5.05 36.16
N ASP A 22 5.90 -4.14 37.02
CA ASP A 22 5.86 -4.33 38.47
C ASP A 22 4.96 -5.51 38.86
N ALA A 23 5.38 -6.23 39.92
CA ALA A 23 4.63 -7.37 40.46
C ALA A 23 3.20 -7.00 40.87
N SER A 24 2.98 -5.77 41.33
CA SER A 24 1.67 -5.24 41.71
C SER A 24 0.67 -5.26 40.55
N ILE A 25 1.10 -4.85 39.34
CA ILE A 25 0.28 -4.85 38.14
C ILE A 25 -0.04 -6.28 37.71
N LYS A 26 0.94 -7.20 37.80
CA LYS A 26 0.72 -8.62 37.48
C LYS A 26 -0.28 -9.27 38.44
N LEU A 27 -0.16 -8.97 39.74
CA LEU A 27 -1.11 -9.42 40.76
C LEU A 27 -2.51 -8.84 40.52
N GLU A 28 -2.61 -7.58 40.12
CA GLU A 28 -3.89 -6.97 39.75
C GLU A 28 -4.51 -7.66 38.52
N LEU A 29 -3.70 -7.93 37.48
CA LEU A 29 -4.13 -8.66 36.29
C LEU A 29 -4.70 -10.04 36.66
N ILE A 30 -3.95 -10.83 37.45
CA ILE A 30 -4.38 -12.16 37.93
C ILE A 30 -5.70 -12.06 38.71
N GLN A 31 -5.83 -11.06 39.58
CA GLN A 31 -7.06 -10.86 40.35
C GLN A 31 -8.27 -10.52 39.50
N ARG A 32 -8.09 -9.65 38.49
CA ARG A 32 -9.17 -9.31 37.57
C ARG A 32 -9.59 -10.52 36.74
N LEU A 33 -8.63 -11.27 36.20
CA LEU A 33 -8.90 -12.49 35.42
C LEU A 33 -9.69 -13.53 36.24
N GLN A 34 -9.31 -13.74 37.50
CA GLN A 34 -10.04 -14.64 38.40
C GLN A 34 -11.49 -14.17 38.63
N ARG A 35 -11.72 -12.86 38.79
CA ARG A 35 -13.06 -12.27 38.96
C ARG A 35 -13.93 -12.43 37.71
N ALA A 36 -13.32 -12.41 36.52
CA ALA A 36 -14.00 -12.67 35.26
C ALA A 36 -14.42 -14.14 35.07
N GLY A 37 -14.09 -15.04 36.00
CA GLY A 37 -14.50 -16.44 35.98
C GLY A 37 -13.46 -17.41 35.43
N LEU A 38 -12.24 -16.94 35.09
CA LEU A 38 -11.15 -17.82 34.73
C LEU A 38 -10.67 -18.61 35.95
N ASN A 39 -10.74 -19.93 35.83
CA ASN A 39 -10.36 -20.88 36.87
C ASN A 39 -9.02 -21.58 36.60
N ARG A 40 -8.40 -21.33 35.45
CA ARG A 40 -7.07 -21.82 35.04
C ARG A 40 -6.25 -20.63 34.56
N ILE A 41 -5.36 -20.14 35.43
CA ILE A 41 -4.55 -18.94 35.17
C ILE A 41 -3.09 -19.30 35.41
N GLU A 42 -2.27 -19.22 34.38
CA GLU A 42 -0.84 -19.48 34.50
C GLU A 42 -0.14 -18.29 35.15
N LEU A 43 0.28 -18.46 36.41
CA LEU A 43 0.67 -17.35 37.27
C LEU A 43 1.99 -16.71 36.85
N THR A 44 3.01 -17.54 36.63
CA THR A 44 4.40 -17.12 36.41
C THR A 44 5.27 -18.33 36.02
N SER A 45 6.58 -18.10 35.86
CA SER A 45 7.58 -19.13 35.62
C SER A 45 8.74 -18.99 36.59
N VAL A 46 9.23 -20.11 37.14
CA VAL A 46 10.44 -20.14 37.98
C VAL A 46 11.67 -20.40 37.12
N VAL A 47 12.01 -19.41 36.30
CA VAL A 47 13.17 -19.38 35.40
C VAL A 47 14.28 -18.49 35.96
N SER A 48 15.46 -18.55 35.34
CA SER A 48 16.55 -17.63 35.68
C SER A 48 16.13 -16.17 35.39
N PRO A 49 16.17 -15.26 36.38
CA PRO A 49 15.91 -13.83 36.17
C PRO A 49 16.84 -13.21 35.11
N LYS A 50 18.03 -13.79 34.90
CA LYS A 50 18.96 -13.33 33.86
C LYS A 50 18.48 -13.71 32.46
N ALA A 51 17.81 -14.86 32.32
CA ALA A 51 17.32 -15.34 31.03
C ALA A 51 15.98 -14.70 30.66
N VAL A 52 15.10 -14.52 31.65
CA VAL A 52 13.79 -13.89 31.47
C VAL A 52 13.56 -12.87 32.59
N PRO A 53 14.07 -11.62 32.44
CA PRO A 53 13.97 -10.58 33.46
C PRO A 53 12.53 -10.28 33.87
N GLN A 54 11.62 -10.39 32.91
CA GLN A 54 10.21 -10.11 33.09
C GLN A 54 9.51 -11.03 34.10
N LEU A 55 10.09 -12.19 34.45
CA LEU A 55 9.55 -13.15 35.43
C LEU A 55 10.45 -13.26 36.69
N ALA A 56 11.35 -12.30 36.89
CA ALA A 56 12.25 -12.25 38.04
C ALA A 56 11.50 -12.19 39.39
N ASP A 57 10.31 -11.62 39.39
CA ASP A 57 9.41 -11.40 40.53
C ASP A 57 8.54 -12.63 40.87
N CYS A 58 8.79 -13.80 40.29
CA CYS A 58 8.01 -15.02 40.52
C CYS A 58 7.79 -15.35 42.02
N ARG A 59 8.81 -15.19 42.86
CA ARG A 59 8.69 -15.43 44.32
C ARG A 59 7.78 -14.40 45.00
N GLU A 60 7.80 -13.15 44.55
CA GLU A 60 6.92 -12.09 45.06
C GLU A 60 5.46 -12.40 44.71
N ILE A 61 5.19 -12.81 43.47
CA ILE A 61 3.85 -13.23 43.03
C ILE A 61 3.35 -14.43 43.83
N LEU A 62 4.19 -15.46 44.02
CA LEU A 62 3.81 -16.67 44.76
C LEU A 62 3.63 -16.44 46.27
N SER A 63 4.36 -15.48 46.85
CA SER A 63 4.25 -15.14 48.27
C SER A 63 3.17 -14.10 48.58
N ALA A 64 2.60 -13.46 47.56
CA ALA A 64 1.49 -12.52 47.72
C ALA A 64 0.34 -13.18 48.49
N SER A 65 -0.15 -12.50 49.53
CA SER A 65 -1.16 -13.03 50.46
C SER A 65 -2.39 -13.60 49.75
N VAL A 66 -2.88 -12.89 48.73
CA VAL A 66 -4.02 -13.31 47.91
C VAL A 66 -3.78 -14.65 47.22
N ILE A 67 -2.59 -14.86 46.65
CA ILE A 67 -2.23 -16.10 45.95
C ILE A 67 -2.05 -17.24 46.95
N ALA A 68 -1.32 -17.00 48.03
CA ALA A 68 -1.13 -18.00 49.10
C ALA A 68 -2.47 -18.44 49.71
N ASP A 69 -3.40 -17.51 49.90
CA ASP A 69 -4.74 -17.81 50.39
C ASP A 69 -5.54 -18.63 49.38
N TRP A 70 -5.47 -18.31 48.09
CA TRP A 70 -6.15 -19.07 47.05
C TRP A 70 -5.63 -20.51 46.94
N LEU A 71 -4.31 -20.70 46.96
CA LEU A 71 -3.69 -22.02 46.93
C LEU A 71 -4.10 -22.90 48.13
N ARG A 72 -4.45 -22.29 49.27
CA ARG A 72 -4.95 -23.00 50.46
C ARG A 72 -6.46 -23.21 50.48
N SER A 73 -7.23 -22.24 50.02
CA SER A 73 -8.68 -22.16 50.29
C SER A 73 -9.58 -22.43 49.07
N ARG A 74 -9.02 -22.45 47.85
CA ARG A 74 -9.80 -22.57 46.60
C ARG A 74 -9.32 -23.74 45.73
N PRO A 75 -9.71 -24.99 46.06
CA PRO A 75 -9.27 -26.17 45.30
C PRO A 75 -9.77 -26.21 43.85
N SER A 76 -10.82 -25.46 43.51
CA SER A 76 -11.34 -25.35 42.13
C SER A 76 -10.58 -24.37 41.24
N LEU A 77 -9.62 -23.61 41.80
CA LEU A 77 -8.80 -22.64 41.08
C LEU A 77 -7.42 -23.26 40.81
N HIS A 78 -7.15 -23.50 39.53
CA HIS A 78 -5.92 -24.08 39.03
C HIS A 78 -4.96 -22.96 38.64
N LEU A 79 -3.82 -22.91 39.31
CA LEU A 79 -2.84 -21.84 39.17
C LEU A 79 -1.48 -22.43 38.76
N PRO A 80 -1.34 -22.94 37.52
CA PRO A 80 -0.11 -23.56 37.08
C PRO A 80 1.06 -22.57 37.09
N VAL A 81 2.24 -23.10 37.44
CA VAL A 81 3.52 -22.38 37.40
C VAL A 81 4.50 -23.15 36.52
N LEU A 82 5.10 -22.48 35.55
CA LEU A 82 6.10 -23.11 34.67
C LEU A 82 7.40 -23.36 35.45
N VAL A 83 7.87 -24.61 35.45
CA VAL A 83 9.06 -25.05 36.20
C VAL A 83 10.01 -25.83 35.28
N PRO A 84 11.05 -25.19 34.72
CA PRO A 84 11.95 -25.83 33.74
C PRO A 84 12.89 -26.87 34.35
N ASN A 85 13.02 -26.93 35.69
CA ASN A 85 13.97 -27.79 36.38
C ASN A 85 13.60 -28.01 37.86
N ILE A 86 14.29 -28.94 38.52
CA ILE A 86 14.08 -29.31 39.93
C ILE A 86 14.27 -28.13 40.89
N LYS A 87 15.16 -27.18 40.59
CA LYS A 87 15.32 -25.99 41.44
C LYS A 87 14.05 -25.15 41.41
N GLY A 88 13.46 -24.94 40.23
CA GLY A 88 12.19 -24.26 40.08
C GLY A 88 11.04 -24.97 40.80
N LEU A 89 10.99 -26.31 40.70
CA LEU A 89 10.01 -27.11 41.42
C LEU A 89 10.11 -26.94 42.94
N ARG A 90 11.32 -26.90 43.52
CA ARG A 90 11.50 -26.65 44.96
C ARG A 90 10.92 -25.32 45.40
N VAL A 91 11.10 -24.26 44.60
CA VAL A 91 10.50 -22.95 44.87
C VAL A 91 8.98 -23.01 44.83
N ALA A 92 8.42 -23.70 43.84
CA ALA A 92 6.97 -23.87 43.73
C ALA A 92 6.41 -24.64 44.96
N LEU A 93 7.11 -25.69 45.40
CA LEU A 93 6.79 -26.46 46.61
C LEU A 93 6.83 -25.61 47.88
N GLU A 94 7.86 -24.78 48.06
CA GLU A 94 8.00 -23.85 49.20
C GLU A 94 6.77 -22.92 49.35
N HIS A 95 6.10 -22.59 48.25
CA HIS A 95 4.95 -21.68 48.22
C HIS A 95 3.60 -22.41 48.12
N GLY A 96 3.59 -23.73 48.23
CA GLY A 96 2.36 -24.53 48.25
C GLY A 96 1.62 -24.63 46.91
N VAL A 97 2.33 -24.42 45.79
CA VAL A 97 1.78 -24.59 44.43
C VAL A 97 1.25 -26.02 44.26
N LYS A 98 0.07 -26.15 43.62
CA LYS A 98 -0.64 -27.43 43.43
C LYS A 98 -0.57 -27.98 42.01
N GLU A 99 -0.18 -27.14 41.07
CA GLU A 99 -0.08 -27.49 39.66
C GLU A 99 1.14 -26.81 39.05
N VAL A 100 1.92 -27.57 38.28
CA VAL A 100 3.11 -27.06 37.61
C VAL A 100 3.11 -27.46 36.14
N SER A 101 3.82 -26.69 35.33
CA SER A 101 3.96 -26.94 33.90
C SER A 101 5.40 -27.26 33.53
N VAL A 102 5.60 -28.26 32.69
CA VAL A 102 6.86 -28.56 32.01
C VAL A 102 6.70 -28.34 30.52
N PHE A 103 7.79 -28.04 29.82
CA PHE A 103 7.76 -27.82 28.38
C PHE A 103 8.90 -28.52 27.67
N VAL A 104 8.61 -29.03 26.48
CA VAL A 104 9.54 -29.69 25.56
C VAL A 104 9.27 -29.19 24.14
N SER A 105 10.22 -29.40 23.24
CA SER A 105 10.05 -29.10 21.81
C SER A 105 9.84 -30.38 21.03
N ALA A 106 9.00 -30.36 19.99
CA ALA A 106 8.90 -31.45 19.03
C ALA A 106 10.08 -31.48 18.03
N SER A 107 10.89 -30.42 18.02
CA SER A 107 11.98 -30.22 17.07
C SER A 107 13.31 -29.84 17.74
N GLU A 108 14.39 -30.27 17.12
CA GLU A 108 15.76 -30.23 17.63
C GLU A 108 16.37 -28.81 17.60
N GLY A 109 16.16 -28.08 16.50
CA GLY A 109 16.62 -26.71 16.30
C GLY A 109 16.08 -25.77 17.37
N PHE A 110 14.77 -25.76 17.59
CA PHE A 110 14.12 -24.95 18.61
C PHE A 110 14.49 -25.40 20.03
N SER A 111 14.65 -26.71 20.28
CA SER A 111 15.12 -27.19 21.59
C SER A 111 16.52 -26.65 21.92
N ARG A 112 17.45 -26.70 20.95
CA ARG A 112 18.81 -26.16 21.14
C ARG A 112 18.80 -24.65 21.30
N ALA A 113 18.01 -23.93 20.50
CA ALA A 113 17.95 -22.47 20.56
C ALA A 113 17.31 -21.96 21.87
N ASN A 114 16.24 -22.61 22.33
CA ASN A 114 15.45 -22.14 23.48
C ASN A 114 15.92 -22.72 24.82
N LEU A 115 16.27 -24.01 24.86
CA LEU A 115 16.62 -24.75 26.08
C LEU A 115 18.11 -25.09 26.20
N ASN A 116 18.90 -24.85 25.15
CA ASN A 116 20.30 -25.23 25.06
C ASN A 116 20.53 -26.73 25.37
N CYS A 117 19.64 -27.58 24.85
CA CYS A 117 19.73 -29.04 24.93
C CYS A 117 18.97 -29.71 23.77
N SER A 118 19.26 -30.98 23.50
CA SER A 118 18.50 -31.82 22.57
C SER A 118 17.06 -32.08 23.05
N VAL A 119 16.19 -32.55 22.16
CA VAL A 119 14.80 -32.90 22.53
C VAL A 119 14.79 -34.00 23.60
N GLU A 120 15.61 -35.03 23.43
CA GLU A 120 15.70 -36.15 24.39
C GLU A 120 16.16 -35.67 25.78
N GLU A 121 17.16 -34.80 25.84
CA GLU A 121 17.61 -34.21 27.11
C GLU A 121 16.52 -33.33 27.75
N GLY A 122 15.77 -32.58 26.94
CA GLY A 122 14.62 -31.80 27.39
C GLY A 122 13.53 -32.68 28.00
N VAL A 123 13.16 -33.75 27.31
CA VAL A 123 12.20 -34.77 27.79
C VAL A 123 12.70 -35.43 29.07
N GLN A 124 13.99 -35.76 29.17
CA GLN A 124 14.57 -36.33 30.39
C GLN A 124 14.51 -35.36 31.58
N ARG A 125 14.80 -34.07 31.37
CA ARG A 125 14.64 -33.03 32.42
C ARG A 125 13.19 -32.87 32.84
N ALA A 126 12.26 -32.85 31.89
CA ALA A 126 10.82 -32.81 32.17
C ALA A 126 10.38 -34.03 32.98
N ARG A 127 10.88 -35.23 32.64
CA ARG A 127 10.62 -36.49 33.35
C ARG A 127 11.09 -36.47 34.80
N GLU A 128 12.24 -35.88 35.08
CA GLU A 128 12.74 -35.71 36.45
C GLU A 128 11.84 -34.80 37.28
N VAL A 129 11.45 -33.65 36.71
CA VAL A 129 10.55 -32.69 37.35
C VAL A 129 9.16 -33.31 37.59
N ALA A 130 8.60 -33.97 36.57
CA ALA A 130 7.29 -34.59 36.66
C ALA A 130 7.25 -35.66 37.75
N ARG A 131 8.27 -36.53 37.80
CA ARG A 131 8.37 -37.58 38.82
C ARG A 131 8.36 -37.02 40.24
N GLU A 132 9.17 -35.99 40.51
CA GLU A 132 9.27 -35.37 41.84
C GLU A 132 8.00 -34.59 42.21
N ALA A 133 7.40 -33.89 41.25
CA ALA A 133 6.16 -33.15 41.44
C ALA A 133 5.00 -34.09 41.81
N ILE A 134 4.85 -35.20 41.07
CA ILE A 134 3.83 -36.22 41.31
C ILE A 134 4.06 -36.91 42.65
N ALA A 135 5.32 -37.25 42.98
CA ALA A 135 5.67 -37.81 44.30
C ALA A 135 5.31 -36.86 45.46
N SER A 136 5.30 -35.55 45.19
CA SER A 136 4.91 -34.51 46.13
C SER A 136 3.40 -34.16 46.09
N GLY A 137 2.60 -34.89 45.29
CA GLY A 137 1.17 -34.68 45.15
C GLY A 137 0.77 -33.44 44.33
N ILE A 138 1.65 -32.96 43.45
CA ILE A 138 1.42 -31.84 42.54
C ILE A 138 1.04 -32.36 41.15
N ALA A 139 0.02 -31.75 40.53
CA ALA A 139 -0.38 -32.07 39.16
C ALA A 139 0.60 -31.45 38.14
N VAL A 140 0.87 -32.15 37.04
CA VAL A 140 1.83 -31.71 36.02
C VAL A 140 1.14 -31.57 34.67
N ARG A 141 1.26 -30.39 34.05
CA ARG A 141 0.82 -30.11 32.68
C ARG A 141 2.03 -30.10 31.75
N GLY A 142 1.90 -30.67 30.55
CA GLY A 142 2.96 -30.67 29.53
C GLY A 142 2.68 -29.66 28.42
N TYR A 143 3.73 -29.02 27.89
CA TYR A 143 3.68 -28.24 26.66
C TYR A 143 4.62 -28.82 25.61
N VAL A 144 4.16 -28.88 24.36
CA VAL A 144 4.96 -29.26 23.20
C VAL A 144 5.00 -28.08 22.21
N SER A 145 6.17 -27.48 22.02
CA SER A 145 6.36 -26.41 21.03
C SER A 145 6.66 -26.95 19.62
N CYS A 146 6.51 -26.09 18.61
CA CYS A 146 6.81 -26.38 17.21
C CYS A 146 6.04 -27.59 16.66
N ILE A 147 4.73 -27.67 16.89
CA ILE A 147 3.93 -28.83 16.44
C ILE A 147 3.76 -28.93 14.92
N PHE A 148 3.94 -27.82 14.18
CA PHE A 148 3.82 -27.77 12.72
C PHE A 148 5.11 -27.34 12.03
N ALA A 149 5.82 -26.37 12.60
CA ALA A 149 7.11 -25.93 12.10
C ALA A 149 7.98 -25.35 13.21
N ASP A 150 9.28 -25.47 12.99
CA ASP A 150 10.39 -24.95 13.76
C ASP A 150 11.02 -23.78 12.98
N PRO A 151 11.36 -22.65 13.63
CA PRO A 151 11.97 -21.50 12.95
C PRO A 151 13.38 -21.78 12.40
N VAL A 152 14.04 -22.82 12.90
CA VAL A 152 15.38 -23.28 12.51
C VAL A 152 15.29 -24.48 11.56
N ASP A 153 14.59 -25.54 11.97
CA ASP A 153 14.57 -26.83 11.26
C ASP A 153 13.45 -26.94 10.21
N GLY A 154 12.50 -26.00 10.16
CA GLY A 154 11.38 -26.03 9.22
C GLY A 154 10.25 -26.98 9.65
N PRO A 155 9.50 -27.60 8.70
CA PRO A 155 8.32 -28.40 9.01
C PRO A 155 8.56 -29.54 10.01
N THR A 156 7.69 -29.68 11.01
CA THR A 156 7.81 -30.69 12.06
C THR A 156 6.95 -31.93 11.74
N PRO A 157 7.53 -33.13 11.64
CA PRO A 157 6.78 -34.35 11.36
C PRO A 157 5.82 -34.72 12.51
N SER A 158 4.59 -35.15 12.19
CA SER A 158 3.59 -35.57 13.19
C SER A 158 4.09 -36.72 14.10
N SER A 159 5.00 -37.57 13.59
CA SER A 159 5.63 -38.62 14.40
C SER A 159 6.53 -38.07 15.52
N ALA A 160 7.18 -36.93 15.30
CA ALA A 160 8.02 -36.28 16.33
C ALA A 160 7.13 -35.67 17.42
N VAL A 161 6.04 -35.01 17.02
CA VAL A 161 5.02 -34.50 17.95
C VAL A 161 4.42 -35.63 18.77
N TYR A 162 4.06 -36.76 18.12
CA TYR A 162 3.55 -37.94 18.81
C TYR A 162 4.50 -38.46 19.88
N ARG A 163 5.81 -38.58 19.59
CA ARG A 163 6.79 -39.05 20.60
C ARG A 163 6.83 -38.13 21.81
N ALA A 164 6.90 -36.82 21.60
CA ALA A 164 6.92 -35.85 22.69
C ALA A 164 5.62 -35.90 23.54
N VAL A 165 4.46 -35.95 22.88
CA VAL A 165 3.14 -36.06 23.55
C VAL A 165 3.04 -37.36 24.34
N HIS A 166 3.39 -38.48 23.72
CA HIS A 166 3.37 -39.81 24.33
C HIS A 166 4.28 -39.88 25.57
N ASP A 167 5.48 -39.32 25.50
CA ASP A 167 6.41 -39.32 26.62
C ASP A 167 5.93 -38.45 27.79
N LEU A 168 5.34 -37.29 27.51
CA LEU A 168 4.74 -36.41 28.53
C LEU A 168 3.57 -37.09 29.25
N ILE A 169 2.69 -37.76 28.50
CA ILE A 169 1.56 -38.49 29.09
C ILE A 169 2.09 -39.65 29.94
N ASN A 170 3.05 -40.43 29.44
CA ASN A 170 3.60 -41.58 30.17
C ASN A 170 4.39 -41.20 31.43
N MET A 171 4.99 -40.01 31.49
CA MET A 171 5.63 -39.53 32.73
C MET A 171 4.62 -38.97 33.74
N GLY A 172 3.33 -38.95 33.42
CA GLY A 172 2.24 -38.59 34.32
C GLY A 172 1.69 -37.17 34.14
N CYS A 173 1.95 -36.50 33.00
CA CYS A 173 1.25 -35.25 32.69
C CYS A 173 -0.23 -35.55 32.45
N TYR A 174 -1.12 -34.82 33.11
CA TYR A 174 -2.57 -35.06 33.01
C TYR A 174 -3.17 -34.47 31.72
N GLU A 175 -2.52 -33.44 31.16
CA GLU A 175 -2.91 -32.78 29.92
C GLU A 175 -1.64 -32.29 29.19
N VAL A 176 -1.63 -32.41 27.86
CA VAL A 176 -0.54 -31.92 26.99
C VAL A 176 -1.07 -30.86 26.04
N SER A 177 -0.52 -29.65 26.13
CA SER A 177 -0.85 -28.53 25.24
C SER A 177 0.02 -28.53 23.99
N LEU A 178 -0.64 -28.56 22.83
CA LEU A 178 -0.06 -28.57 21.50
C LEU A 178 0.17 -27.13 21.04
N GLY A 179 1.44 -26.70 21.02
CA GLY A 179 1.86 -25.34 20.71
C GLY A 179 2.25 -25.12 19.25
N ASP A 180 1.42 -24.41 18.48
CA ASP A 180 1.81 -23.79 17.21
C ASP A 180 2.54 -22.47 17.48
N THR A 181 3.83 -22.61 17.81
CA THR A 181 4.68 -21.50 18.28
C THR A 181 4.89 -20.40 17.25
N LEU A 182 4.83 -20.72 15.96
CA LEU A 182 4.98 -19.74 14.88
C LEU A 182 3.63 -19.19 14.40
N GLY A 183 2.53 -19.90 14.65
CA GLY A 183 1.20 -19.54 14.16
C GLY A 183 1.02 -19.83 12.67
N VAL A 184 1.80 -20.77 12.12
CA VAL A 184 1.80 -21.12 10.68
C VAL A 184 0.85 -22.26 10.37
N GLY A 185 0.38 -22.99 11.38
CA GLY A 185 -0.52 -24.11 11.20
C GLY A 185 -1.84 -23.66 10.59
N THR A 186 -2.40 -24.50 9.72
CA THR A 186 -3.72 -24.29 9.14
C THR A 186 -4.73 -25.29 9.68
N ALA A 187 -6.02 -25.02 9.52
CA ALA A 187 -7.09 -25.92 9.95
C ALA A 187 -6.90 -27.38 9.44
N PRO A 188 -6.53 -27.63 8.16
CA PRO A 188 -6.17 -28.97 7.70
C PRO A 188 -4.98 -29.61 8.45
N ASP A 189 -3.95 -28.84 8.83
CA ASP A 189 -2.81 -29.36 9.60
C ASP A 189 -3.24 -29.82 10.98
N VAL A 190 -4.07 -29.03 11.67
CA VAL A 190 -4.64 -29.38 12.98
C VAL A 190 -5.41 -30.68 12.91
N ARG A 191 -6.31 -30.82 11.92
CA ARG A 191 -7.09 -32.04 11.75
C ARG A 191 -6.17 -33.25 11.50
N ARG A 192 -5.21 -33.14 10.58
CA ARG A 192 -4.24 -34.21 10.30
C ARG A 192 -3.46 -34.63 11.53
N LEU A 193 -2.94 -33.67 12.30
CA LEU A 193 -2.15 -33.96 13.49
C LEU A 193 -3.00 -34.63 14.58
N VAL A 194 -4.18 -34.10 14.86
CA VAL A 194 -5.06 -34.69 15.90
C VAL A 194 -5.53 -36.08 15.49
N ASP A 195 -5.91 -36.29 14.23
CA ASP A 195 -6.30 -37.61 13.73
C ASP A 195 -5.13 -38.60 13.74
N TYR A 196 -3.90 -38.12 13.45
CA TYR A 196 -2.69 -38.92 13.61
C TYR A 196 -2.48 -39.33 15.07
N LEU A 197 -2.56 -38.40 16.03
CA LEU A 197 -2.41 -38.70 17.46
C LEU A 197 -3.47 -39.69 17.96
N LYS A 198 -4.74 -39.51 17.57
CA LYS A 198 -5.84 -40.44 17.86
C LYS A 198 -5.55 -41.84 17.33
N SER A 199 -5.09 -41.94 16.07
CA SER A 199 -4.80 -43.24 15.45
C SER A 199 -3.67 -44.00 16.16
N HIS A 200 -2.83 -43.30 16.93
CA HIS A 200 -1.76 -43.87 17.74
C HIS A 200 -2.14 -43.98 19.24
N GLY A 201 -3.43 -43.90 19.57
CA GLY A 201 -3.95 -44.18 20.90
C GLY A 201 -3.92 -43.01 21.88
N ILE A 202 -3.64 -41.78 21.44
CA ILE A 202 -3.74 -40.58 22.29
C ILE A 202 -5.18 -40.08 22.31
N ASP A 203 -5.76 -39.98 23.50
CA ASP A 203 -7.11 -39.46 23.70
C ASP A 203 -7.14 -37.93 23.56
N PRO A 204 -7.95 -37.35 22.65
CA PRO A 204 -8.14 -35.91 22.54
C PRO A 204 -8.53 -35.19 23.84
N GLU A 205 -9.16 -35.88 24.80
CA GLU A 205 -9.51 -35.28 26.10
C GLU A 205 -8.29 -34.95 26.96
N THR A 206 -7.15 -35.59 26.67
CA THR A 206 -5.85 -35.34 27.33
C THR A 206 -5.03 -34.25 26.61
N LEU A 207 -5.58 -33.65 25.55
CA LEU A 207 -4.91 -32.64 24.73
C LEU A 207 -5.53 -31.25 24.90
N ALA A 208 -4.67 -30.23 24.83
CA ALA A 208 -5.07 -28.83 24.72
C ALA A 208 -4.47 -28.20 23.46
N GLY A 209 -5.09 -27.14 22.96
CA GLY A 209 -4.59 -26.37 21.81
C GLY A 209 -4.01 -25.02 22.23
N HIS A 210 -2.78 -24.73 21.84
CA HIS A 210 -2.11 -23.46 22.06
C HIS A 210 -1.67 -22.89 20.70
N PHE A 211 -2.47 -21.99 20.14
CA PHE A 211 -2.28 -21.49 18.78
C PHE A 211 -1.92 -20.01 18.79
N HIS A 212 -0.82 -19.65 18.13
CA HIS A 212 -0.47 -18.25 17.89
C HIS A 212 -1.20 -17.70 16.67
N ASP A 213 -1.58 -16.41 16.69
CA ASP A 213 -2.36 -15.76 15.64
C ASP A 213 -1.50 -14.91 14.69
N THR A 214 -0.23 -15.27 14.52
CA THR A 214 0.73 -14.57 13.64
C THR A 214 0.20 -14.39 12.22
N TYR A 215 -0.37 -15.44 11.63
CA TYR A 215 -0.89 -15.46 10.26
C TYR A 215 -2.42 -15.43 10.21
N GLY A 216 -3.09 -15.02 11.30
CA GLY A 216 -4.55 -14.94 11.39
C GLY A 216 -5.26 -16.32 11.39
N GLN A 217 -4.53 -17.40 11.67
CA GLN A 217 -5.04 -18.78 11.61
C GLN A 217 -5.60 -19.30 12.94
N ALA A 218 -5.33 -18.64 14.07
CA ALA A 218 -5.49 -19.28 15.37
C ALA A 218 -6.94 -19.63 15.69
N LEU A 219 -7.91 -18.75 15.40
CA LEU A 219 -9.33 -19.05 15.63
C LEU A 219 -9.84 -20.21 14.75
N ALA A 220 -9.38 -20.30 13.51
CA ALA A 220 -9.73 -21.41 12.62
C ALA A 220 -9.14 -22.74 13.15
N ASN A 221 -7.93 -22.68 13.69
CA ASN A 221 -7.26 -23.81 14.32
C ASN A 221 -7.95 -24.25 15.61
N VAL A 222 -8.36 -23.30 16.47
CA VAL A 222 -9.15 -23.55 17.68
C VAL A 222 -10.46 -24.24 17.34
N TRP A 223 -11.21 -23.71 16.36
CA TRP A 223 -12.47 -24.30 15.93
C TRP A 223 -12.27 -25.74 15.40
N THR A 224 -11.25 -25.94 14.57
CA THR A 224 -10.96 -27.26 14.01
C THR A 224 -10.51 -28.26 15.08
N ALA A 225 -9.68 -27.84 16.03
CA ALA A 225 -9.29 -28.65 17.17
C ALA A 225 -10.50 -29.02 18.05
N TYR A 226 -11.44 -28.09 18.25
CA TYR A 226 -12.69 -28.35 18.94
C TYR A 226 -13.55 -29.40 18.22
N GLU A 227 -13.70 -29.30 16.91
CA GLU A 227 -14.37 -30.32 16.08
C GLU A 227 -13.66 -31.67 16.15
N CYS A 228 -12.33 -31.67 16.30
CA CYS A 228 -11.54 -32.87 16.46
C CYS A 228 -11.59 -33.44 17.90
N GLY A 229 -12.29 -32.81 18.84
CA GLY A 229 -12.54 -33.34 20.17
C GLY A 229 -11.77 -32.66 21.31
N LEU A 230 -10.87 -31.72 21.02
CA LEU A 230 -10.18 -30.97 22.07
C LEU A 230 -11.19 -30.06 22.82
N ARG A 231 -11.00 -29.92 24.14
CA ARG A 231 -11.88 -29.12 25.00
C ARG A 231 -11.15 -28.08 25.83
N THR A 232 -9.82 -28.05 25.78
CA THR A 232 -9.00 -27.05 26.47
C THR A 232 -8.23 -26.23 25.45
N PHE A 233 -8.26 -24.90 25.59
CA PHE A 233 -7.51 -23.99 24.74
C PHE A 233 -6.76 -22.96 25.57
N ASP A 234 -5.52 -22.71 25.17
CA ASP A 234 -4.66 -21.71 25.80
C ASP A 234 -4.81 -20.39 25.03
N SER A 235 -4.94 -19.29 25.77
CA SER A 235 -5.14 -17.97 25.20
C SER A 235 -4.62 -16.88 26.12
N SER A 236 -4.43 -15.70 25.56
CA SER A 236 -3.88 -14.56 26.28
C SER A 236 -4.78 -13.34 26.16
N VAL A 237 -5.16 -12.74 27.28
CA VAL A 237 -6.00 -11.54 27.32
C VAL A 237 -5.39 -10.41 26.48
N GLY A 238 -6.22 -9.71 25.70
CA GLY A 238 -5.80 -8.62 24.81
C GLY A 238 -4.88 -9.04 23.66
N GLY A 239 -4.73 -10.35 23.42
CA GLY A 239 -3.76 -10.89 22.46
C GLY A 239 -2.30 -10.74 22.90
N LEU A 240 -2.03 -10.61 24.21
CA LEU A 240 -0.68 -10.40 24.70
C LEU A 240 0.24 -11.58 24.37
N GLY A 241 1.44 -11.29 23.89
CA GLY A 241 2.49 -12.28 23.70
C GLY A 241 3.38 -11.97 22.50
N GLY A 242 4.00 -13.02 21.97
CA GLY A 242 4.96 -12.98 20.87
C GLY A 242 6.11 -13.92 21.16
N CYS A 243 6.68 -14.52 20.12
CA CYS A 243 7.86 -15.36 20.29
C CYS A 243 9.13 -14.53 20.03
N PRO A 244 10.07 -14.40 21.00
CA PRO A 244 11.34 -13.69 20.77
C PRO A 244 12.20 -14.36 19.68
N PHE A 245 11.93 -15.64 19.39
CA PHE A 245 12.62 -16.43 18.37
C PHE A 245 11.90 -16.40 17.00
N ALA A 246 10.81 -15.64 16.85
CA ALA A 246 10.10 -15.41 15.58
C ALA A 246 9.78 -13.90 15.40
N PRO A 247 10.71 -13.11 14.83
CA PRO A 247 10.52 -11.67 14.64
C PRO A 247 9.27 -11.36 13.80
N GLY A 248 8.37 -10.51 14.33
CA GLY A 248 7.13 -10.12 13.65
C GLY A 248 5.89 -10.97 13.98
N ALA A 249 6.02 -11.99 14.83
CA ALA A 249 4.88 -12.80 15.25
C ALA A 249 3.93 -12.04 16.20
N LYS A 250 2.64 -11.91 15.84
CA LYS A 250 1.61 -11.27 16.68
C LYS A 250 1.41 -11.96 18.04
N GLY A 251 1.83 -13.22 18.20
CA GLY A 251 1.82 -13.92 19.48
C GLY A 251 0.57 -14.77 19.71
N ASN A 252 0.17 -14.93 20.97
CA ASN A 252 -0.96 -15.76 21.40
C ASN A 252 -2.29 -15.34 20.78
N VAL A 253 -3.19 -16.29 20.56
CA VAL A 253 -4.60 -15.99 20.29
C VAL A 253 -5.24 -15.25 21.46
N ALA A 254 -6.03 -14.22 21.14
CA ALA A 254 -6.69 -13.41 22.16
C ALA A 254 -7.81 -14.19 22.88
N THR A 255 -7.83 -14.12 24.22
CA THR A 255 -8.85 -14.78 25.05
C THR A 255 -10.26 -14.31 24.69
N GLU A 256 -10.45 -13.01 24.48
CA GLU A 256 -11.72 -12.41 24.09
C GLU A 256 -12.25 -12.96 22.76
N ASP A 257 -11.36 -13.21 21.79
CA ASP A 257 -11.71 -13.69 20.46
C ASP A 257 -12.22 -15.14 20.52
N ILE A 258 -11.59 -15.99 21.35
CA ILE A 258 -12.04 -17.37 21.60
C ILE A 258 -13.37 -17.38 22.36
N LEU A 259 -13.49 -16.57 23.41
CA LEU A 259 -14.72 -16.45 24.18
C LEU A 259 -15.88 -15.97 23.32
N TYR A 260 -15.62 -15.02 22.42
CA TYR A 260 -16.60 -14.56 21.45
C TYR A 260 -17.00 -15.70 20.50
N LEU A 261 -16.05 -16.42 19.91
CA LEU A 261 -16.31 -17.57 19.03
C LEU A 261 -17.23 -18.60 19.70
N PHE A 262 -16.87 -19.07 20.90
CA PHE A 262 -17.65 -20.10 21.59
C PHE A 262 -19.01 -19.58 22.07
N ARG A 263 -19.09 -18.32 22.54
CA ARG A 263 -20.36 -17.68 22.88
C ARG A 263 -21.29 -17.62 21.67
N GLN A 264 -20.80 -17.23 20.50
CA GLN A 264 -21.60 -17.17 19.27
C GLN A 264 -22.01 -18.57 18.79
N ALA A 265 -21.17 -19.57 19.01
CA ALA A 265 -21.48 -20.97 18.73
C ALA A 265 -22.43 -21.62 19.77
N GLY A 266 -22.86 -20.88 20.80
CA GLY A 266 -23.73 -21.40 21.87
C GLY A 266 -23.03 -22.38 22.81
N ILE A 267 -21.70 -22.33 22.90
CA ILE A 267 -20.86 -23.20 23.72
C ILE A 267 -20.45 -22.43 24.98
N ASP A 268 -20.78 -22.98 26.15
CA ASP A 268 -20.45 -22.38 27.44
C ASP A 268 -18.98 -22.60 27.82
N THR A 269 -18.35 -21.53 28.26
CA THR A 269 -16.97 -21.50 28.80
C THR A 269 -16.95 -21.17 30.29
N GLY A 270 -18.06 -20.69 30.87
CA GLY A 270 -18.13 -20.23 32.25
C GLY A 270 -17.39 -18.92 32.54
N VAL A 271 -16.90 -18.21 31.51
CA VAL A 271 -16.13 -16.97 31.64
C VAL A 271 -16.96 -15.76 31.16
N ASP A 272 -16.91 -14.68 31.94
CA ASP A 272 -17.55 -13.41 31.62
C ASP A 272 -16.72 -12.63 30.59
N LEU A 273 -17.08 -12.75 29.31
CA LEU A 273 -16.44 -12.03 28.21
C LEU A 273 -16.38 -10.53 28.45
N ASP A 274 -17.43 -9.89 28.98
CA ASP A 274 -17.47 -8.44 29.09
C ASP A 274 -16.43 -7.96 30.10
N GLN A 275 -16.26 -8.69 31.21
CA GLN A 275 -15.17 -8.45 32.16
C GLN A 275 -13.79 -8.71 31.52
N VAL A 276 -13.61 -9.77 30.74
CA VAL A 276 -12.32 -10.03 30.07
C VAL A 276 -11.98 -8.92 29.07
N VAL A 277 -12.97 -8.39 28.34
CA VAL A 277 -12.80 -7.24 27.44
C VAL A 277 -12.32 -6.01 28.21
N ASP A 278 -12.92 -5.71 29.34
CA ASP A 278 -12.50 -4.59 30.19
C ASP A 278 -11.06 -4.78 30.72
N ILE A 279 -10.69 -6.03 31.03
CA ILE A 279 -9.33 -6.39 31.45
C ILE A 279 -8.34 -6.19 30.30
N GLY A 280 -8.66 -6.64 29.09
CA GLY A 280 -7.86 -6.43 27.88
C GLY A 280 -7.62 -4.95 27.61
N VAL A 281 -8.67 -4.12 27.66
CA VAL A 281 -8.55 -2.66 27.52
C VAL A 281 -7.67 -2.06 28.61
N TRP A 282 -7.85 -2.48 29.87
CA TRP A 282 -7.06 -1.98 30.99
C TRP A 282 -5.58 -2.33 30.84
N ILE A 283 -5.25 -3.61 30.60
CA ILE A 283 -3.84 -4.04 30.53
C ILE A 283 -3.15 -3.45 29.31
N SER A 284 -3.81 -3.36 28.14
CA SER A 284 -3.26 -2.69 26.96
C SER A 284 -2.92 -1.21 27.24
N ARG A 285 -3.76 -0.49 27.99
CA ARG A 285 -3.46 0.89 28.42
C ARG A 285 -2.28 0.96 29.38
N VAL A 286 -2.22 0.08 30.37
CA VAL A 286 -1.10 0.03 31.34
C VAL A 286 0.23 -0.24 30.63
N LEU A 287 0.20 -1.07 29.59
CA LEU A 287 1.37 -1.43 28.80
C LEU A 287 1.68 -0.45 27.67
N SER A 288 0.85 0.57 27.45
CA SER A 288 0.93 1.47 26.30
C SER A 288 1.01 0.73 24.95
N LYS A 289 0.25 -0.36 24.82
CA LYS A 289 0.14 -1.17 23.61
C LYS A 289 -1.30 -1.19 23.08
N PRO A 290 -1.52 -1.32 21.76
CA PRO A 290 -2.85 -1.58 21.25
C PRO A 290 -3.40 -2.90 21.81
N ASN A 291 -4.73 -3.02 21.89
CA ASN A 291 -5.39 -4.29 22.17
C ASN A 291 -5.51 -5.06 20.84
N ASP A 292 -4.84 -6.21 20.75
CA ASP A 292 -4.81 -7.02 19.52
C ASP A 292 -6.04 -7.93 19.38
N SER A 293 -6.92 -7.99 20.40
CA SER A 293 -8.21 -8.65 20.30
C SER A 293 -9.17 -7.90 19.39
N ARG A 294 -9.61 -8.58 18.32
CA ARG A 294 -10.60 -8.05 17.38
C ARG A 294 -11.99 -7.97 18.01
N ALA A 295 -12.40 -9.02 18.72
CA ALA A 295 -13.69 -9.05 19.42
C ALA A 295 -13.70 -8.08 20.60
N GLY A 296 -12.62 -8.03 21.37
CA GLY A 296 -12.49 -7.16 22.54
C GLY A 296 -12.52 -5.69 22.17
N ALA A 297 -11.80 -5.25 21.14
CA ALA A 297 -11.86 -3.87 20.65
C ALA A 297 -13.28 -3.47 20.22
N ALA A 298 -13.99 -4.36 19.50
CA ALA A 298 -15.35 -4.12 19.03
C ALA A 298 -16.36 -4.05 20.19
N LEU A 299 -16.27 -4.99 21.15
CA LEU A 299 -17.16 -5.05 22.32
C LEU A 299 -16.92 -3.87 23.28
N ALA A 300 -15.67 -3.50 23.53
CA ALA A 300 -15.31 -2.34 24.34
C ALA A 300 -15.87 -1.05 23.73
N SER A 301 -15.76 -0.88 22.41
CA SER A 301 -16.31 0.27 21.70
C SER A 301 -17.85 0.35 21.85
N LYS A 302 -18.53 -0.80 21.82
CA LYS A 302 -19.97 -0.91 22.01
C LYS A 302 -20.40 -0.65 23.47
N ALA A 303 -19.62 -1.12 24.44
CA ALA A 303 -19.86 -0.87 25.87
C ALA A 303 -19.62 0.60 26.24
N ALA A 304 -18.58 1.24 25.67
CA ALA A 304 -18.31 2.67 25.84
C ALA A 304 -19.40 3.56 25.23
N ALA A 305 -20.03 3.13 24.13
CA ALA A 305 -21.22 3.78 23.59
C ALA A 305 -22.45 3.61 24.51
N SER A 306 -22.55 2.49 25.22
CA SER A 306 -23.67 2.18 26.14
C SER A 306 -23.54 2.84 27.52
N SER A 307 -22.32 3.04 28.04
CA SER A 307 -22.09 3.64 29.37
C SER A 307 -22.24 5.16 29.40
N ARG A 308 -21.99 5.86 28.27
CA ARG A 308 -22.17 7.31 28.12
C ARG A 308 -23.63 7.79 28.24
N THR A 309 -24.60 6.88 28.23
CA THR A 309 -26.03 7.20 28.42
C THR A 309 -26.45 7.27 29.90
N THR A 310 -25.58 6.87 30.85
CA THR A 310 -25.96 6.64 32.27
C THR A 310 -25.33 7.59 33.29
N THR A 311 -24.39 8.46 32.89
CA THR A 311 -23.58 9.27 33.84
C THR A 311 -23.93 10.76 33.90
N GLU A 312 -25.06 11.20 33.34
CA GLU A 312 -25.57 12.58 33.51
C GLU A 312 -26.63 12.69 34.63
N THR A 313 -26.32 12.29 35.86
CA THR A 313 -27.05 12.79 37.03
C THR A 313 -26.17 12.69 38.28
N THR A 314 -26.04 13.81 39.02
CA THR A 314 -25.29 14.03 40.28
C THR A 314 -23.77 14.19 40.08
N THR A 315 -23.08 15.28 40.45
CA THR A 315 -23.29 16.37 41.43
C THR A 315 -22.57 17.65 41.00
N ALA A 316 -23.20 18.81 41.17
CA ALA A 316 -22.60 20.13 41.01
C ALA A 316 -22.05 20.66 42.34
N SER A 317 -20.84 21.25 42.36
CA SER A 317 -20.59 22.57 42.97
C SER A 317 -19.16 23.13 42.69
N ALA A 318 -19.14 24.29 42.04
CA ALA A 318 -18.26 25.46 42.12
C ALA A 318 -16.71 25.33 42.20
N VAL A 319 -16.00 25.91 41.21
CA VAL A 319 -15.30 27.21 41.27
C VAL A 319 -15.17 27.82 39.85
N LYS A 320 -15.41 29.13 39.74
CA LYS A 320 -15.38 29.99 38.53
C LYS A 320 -13.95 30.30 38.04
N VAL A 321 -13.74 30.35 36.72
CA VAL A 321 -13.18 31.50 35.97
C VAL A 321 -13.77 31.47 34.55
N ALA A 322 -14.21 32.62 34.05
CA ALA A 322 -14.94 32.81 32.81
C ALA A 322 -14.05 32.96 31.57
N THR A 323 -14.50 32.41 30.44
CA THR A 323 -14.38 32.94 29.07
C THR A 323 -15.39 32.17 28.20
N GLU A 324 -16.41 32.85 27.68
CA GLU A 324 -17.43 32.28 26.79
C GLU A 324 -16.98 32.32 25.32
N PRO A 325 -17.39 31.33 24.50
CA PRO A 325 -17.66 31.54 23.08
C PRO A 325 -19.11 31.19 22.69
N GLU A 326 -19.77 32.09 21.96
CA GLU A 326 -21.10 31.92 21.35
C GLU A 326 -21.19 30.65 20.46
N THR A 327 -21.98 29.65 20.85
CA THR A 327 -22.12 28.37 20.10
C THR A 327 -23.50 27.68 20.23
N THR A 328 -24.62 28.42 20.32
CA THR A 328 -25.97 27.81 20.39
C THR A 328 -26.77 27.99 19.09
N LEU A 329 -27.10 26.86 18.42
CA LEU A 329 -28.02 26.78 17.27
C LEU A 329 -29.48 26.74 17.78
N GLU A 330 -30.16 27.89 17.82
CA GLU A 330 -31.56 27.99 18.24
C GLU A 330 -32.55 27.89 17.06
N TRP A 331 -33.49 26.95 17.13
CA TRP A 331 -34.52 26.74 16.11
C TRP A 331 -35.77 27.58 16.37
N ARG A 332 -36.12 28.46 15.42
CA ARG A 332 -37.38 29.22 15.43
C ARG A 332 -38.41 28.57 14.50
N THR A 333 -39.60 28.28 15.01
CA THR A 333 -40.72 27.80 14.18
C THR A 333 -41.26 28.91 13.29
N LEU A 334 -41.37 28.64 11.99
CA LEU A 334 -41.92 29.54 10.97
C LEU A 334 -43.37 29.18 10.60
N ARG A 335 -43.65 27.87 10.50
CA ARG A 335 -44.98 27.34 10.16
C ARG A 335 -45.18 26.02 10.90
N ASP A 336 -46.34 25.82 11.51
CA ASP A 336 -46.71 24.56 12.16
C ASP A 336 -48.07 24.13 11.62
N THR A 337 -48.14 22.94 11.06
CA THR A 337 -49.36 22.32 10.50
C THR A 337 -49.52 20.92 11.08
N ASP A 338 -50.69 20.31 10.88
CA ASP A 338 -50.94 18.94 11.34
C ASP A 338 -50.00 17.90 10.67
N ASN A 339 -49.45 18.24 9.49
CA ASN A 339 -48.61 17.35 8.68
C ASN A 339 -47.10 17.59 8.90
N ILE A 340 -46.67 18.85 8.88
CA ILE A 340 -45.27 19.25 9.03
C ILE A 340 -45.11 20.48 9.93
N ARG A 341 -43.93 20.60 10.53
CA ARG A 341 -43.44 21.83 11.17
C ARG A 341 -42.20 22.33 10.44
N VAL A 342 -42.17 23.60 10.10
CA VAL A 342 -41.06 24.27 9.42
C VAL A 342 -40.36 25.19 10.40
N CYS A 343 -39.06 24.97 10.60
CA CYS A 343 -38.21 25.70 11.53
C CYS A 343 -37.00 26.31 10.80
N ARG A 344 -36.39 27.34 11.40
CA ARG A 344 -35.18 27.98 10.89
C ARG A 344 -34.19 28.29 12.02
N ALA A 345 -32.91 28.04 11.77
CA ALA A 345 -31.79 28.44 12.63
C ALA A 345 -30.68 29.04 11.74
N GLY A 346 -30.60 30.38 11.70
CA GLY A 346 -29.67 31.10 10.82
C GLY A 346 -29.91 30.78 9.34
N THR A 347 -28.90 30.19 8.68
CA THR A 347 -28.92 29.76 7.27
C THR A 347 -29.43 28.34 7.07
N ASN A 348 -29.92 27.69 8.14
CA ASN A 348 -30.42 26.31 8.12
C ASN A 348 -31.96 26.33 8.23
N GLY A 349 -32.64 25.72 7.25
CA GLY A 349 -34.05 25.38 7.32
C GLY A 349 -34.24 23.94 7.79
N ASN A 350 -35.27 23.66 8.59
CA ASN A 350 -35.63 22.29 8.99
C ASN A 350 -37.11 22.05 8.75
N ILE A 351 -37.42 21.00 7.98
CA ILE A 351 -38.77 20.51 7.74
C ILE A 351 -38.93 19.26 8.60
N VAL A 352 -39.78 19.35 9.63
CA VAL A 352 -40.05 18.28 10.57
C VAL A 352 -41.37 17.60 10.19
N LEU A 353 -41.33 16.32 9.85
CA LEU A 353 -42.54 15.52 9.64
C LEU A 353 -43.28 15.35 10.97
N ASN A 354 -44.54 15.75 11.04
CA ASN A 354 -45.29 15.88 12.29
C ASN A 354 -46.65 15.15 12.32
N ALA A 355 -46.96 14.36 11.29
CA ALA A 355 -48.13 13.48 11.24
C ALA A 355 -47.93 12.21 12.10
N VAL A 356 -47.57 12.37 13.38
CA VAL A 356 -47.13 11.28 14.28
C VAL A 356 -48.16 10.14 14.38
N ARG A 357 -49.46 10.47 14.37
CA ARG A 357 -50.55 9.49 14.54
C ARG A 357 -50.61 8.44 13.44
N ASN A 358 -50.16 8.75 12.23
CA ASN A 358 -50.11 7.81 11.10
C ASN A 358 -48.69 7.37 10.74
N GLY A 359 -47.71 7.56 11.64
CA GLY A 359 -46.31 7.21 11.36
C GLY A 359 -45.70 8.02 10.21
N ASN A 360 -46.09 9.29 10.06
CA ASN A 360 -45.62 10.19 9.01
C ASN A 360 -45.84 9.62 7.60
N THR A 361 -47.02 9.04 7.35
CA THR A 361 -47.39 8.47 6.03
C THR A 361 -47.44 9.58 4.96
N LEU A 362 -46.89 9.32 3.77
CA LEU A 362 -46.89 10.22 2.61
C LEU A 362 -48.26 10.24 1.92
N THR A 363 -49.21 10.90 2.56
CA THR A 363 -50.52 11.25 1.97
C THR A 363 -50.38 12.44 1.02
N PHE A 364 -51.36 12.67 0.13
CA PHE A 364 -51.31 13.83 -0.79
C PHE A 364 -51.14 15.19 -0.06
N PRO A 365 -51.86 15.50 1.04
CA PRO A 365 -51.61 16.71 1.82
C PRO A 365 -50.18 16.79 2.40
N MET A 366 -49.67 15.67 2.92
CA MET A 366 -48.30 15.59 3.45
C MET A 366 -47.26 15.87 2.36
N ILE A 367 -47.40 15.24 1.19
CA ILE A 367 -46.53 15.46 0.03
C ILE A 367 -46.60 16.93 -0.40
N SER A 368 -47.81 17.49 -0.53
CA SER A 368 -47.99 18.90 -0.93
C SER A 368 -47.36 19.88 0.07
N ASP A 369 -47.50 19.63 1.38
CA ASP A 369 -46.92 20.48 2.41
C ASP A 369 -45.39 20.41 2.41
N ILE A 370 -44.80 19.20 2.28
CA ILE A 370 -43.34 19.01 2.17
C ILE A 370 -42.82 19.70 0.91
N THR A 371 -43.45 19.49 -0.24
CA THR A 371 -43.06 20.11 -1.52
C THR A 371 -43.09 21.64 -1.43
N ALA A 372 -44.15 22.22 -0.86
CA ALA A 372 -44.25 23.68 -0.69
C ALA A 372 -43.16 24.22 0.25
N ALA A 373 -42.85 23.52 1.34
CA ALA A 373 -41.79 23.91 2.26
C ALA A 373 -40.39 23.81 1.64
N PHE A 374 -40.11 22.71 0.92
CA PHE A 374 -38.85 22.54 0.20
C PHE A 374 -38.67 23.59 -0.90
N GLN A 375 -39.71 23.89 -1.67
CA GLN A 375 -39.68 24.94 -2.70
C GLN A 375 -39.39 26.31 -2.07
N SER A 376 -40.09 26.65 -0.98
CA SER A 376 -39.84 27.90 -0.25
C SER A 376 -38.40 28.02 0.26
N PHE A 377 -37.80 26.95 0.79
CA PHE A 377 -36.41 26.99 1.25
C PHE A 377 -35.38 26.93 0.11
N LYS A 378 -35.72 26.27 -1.00
CA LYS A 378 -34.90 26.24 -2.22
C LYS A 378 -34.77 27.65 -2.81
N ASP A 379 -35.88 28.40 -2.84
CA ASP A 379 -35.94 29.73 -3.45
C ASP A 379 -35.45 30.85 -2.51
N ASP A 380 -35.32 30.60 -1.21
CA ASP A 380 -34.77 31.57 -0.25
C ASP A 380 -33.22 31.63 -0.36
N PRO A 381 -32.63 32.77 -0.81
CA PRO A 381 -31.19 32.90 -0.93
C PRO A 381 -30.47 32.89 0.43
N SER A 382 -31.18 33.21 1.52
CA SER A 382 -30.63 33.22 2.88
C SER A 382 -30.57 31.83 3.53
N ILE A 383 -31.15 30.81 2.89
CA ILE A 383 -31.05 29.41 3.31
C ILE A 383 -30.01 28.71 2.43
N SER A 384 -29.06 28.02 3.05
CA SER A 384 -28.01 27.26 2.36
C SER A 384 -28.17 25.75 2.56
N ARG A 385 -28.84 25.35 3.66
CA ARG A 385 -29.00 23.97 4.11
C ARG A 385 -30.45 23.69 4.48
N ILE A 386 -30.97 22.55 4.02
CA ILE A 386 -32.33 22.09 4.30
C ILE A 386 -32.25 20.73 5.00
N VAL A 387 -32.68 20.68 6.24
CA VAL A 387 -32.80 19.46 7.04
C VAL A 387 -34.20 18.91 6.90
N LEU A 388 -34.31 17.61 6.71
CA LEU A 388 -35.56 16.86 6.83
C LEU A 388 -35.46 15.98 8.08
N SER A 389 -36.29 16.24 9.06
CA SER A 389 -36.36 15.46 10.31
C SER A 389 -37.80 15.00 10.56
N ALA A 390 -38.03 14.17 11.58
CA ALA A 390 -39.36 13.69 11.88
C ALA A 390 -39.59 13.54 13.39
N ASN A 391 -40.83 13.78 13.80
CA ASN A 391 -41.32 13.52 15.14
C ASN A 391 -42.01 12.15 15.20
N GLY A 392 -42.01 11.55 16.38
CA GLY A 392 -42.68 10.27 16.64
C GLY A 392 -41.74 9.06 16.52
N LYS A 393 -42.33 7.86 16.48
CA LYS A 393 -41.57 6.59 16.48
C LYS A 393 -41.01 6.20 15.11
N PHE A 394 -41.58 6.74 14.04
CA PHE A 394 -41.19 6.43 12.66
C PHE A 394 -40.61 7.68 12.03
N PHE A 395 -39.59 7.49 11.19
CA PHE A 395 -39.18 8.56 10.30
C PHE A 395 -40.29 8.78 9.25
N CYS A 396 -40.63 7.72 8.50
CA CYS A 396 -41.73 7.74 7.55
C CYS A 396 -42.14 6.31 7.16
N THR A 397 -43.45 6.02 7.23
CA THR A 397 -44.02 4.70 6.91
C THR A 397 -44.31 4.48 5.43
N GLY A 398 -43.92 5.41 4.55
CA GLY A 398 -44.12 5.30 3.10
C GLY A 398 -45.49 5.81 2.65
N MET A 399 -45.95 5.36 1.48
CA MET A 399 -47.23 5.79 0.92
C MET A 399 -48.43 5.11 1.58
N ASP A 400 -49.58 5.80 1.58
CA ASP A 400 -50.86 5.20 1.96
C ASP A 400 -51.36 4.23 0.86
N LEU A 401 -50.98 2.96 0.99
CA LEU A 401 -51.34 1.90 0.04
C LEU A 401 -52.85 1.60 0.02
N SER A 402 -53.60 2.00 1.06
CA SER A 402 -55.06 1.81 1.11
C SER A 402 -55.82 2.77 0.18
N GLN A 403 -55.28 3.98 -0.04
CA GLN A 403 -55.77 4.91 -1.06
C GLN A 403 -55.34 4.48 -2.47
N ALA A 404 -54.10 4.03 -2.64
CA ALA A 404 -53.59 3.56 -3.93
C ALA A 404 -54.37 2.34 -4.45
N ALA A 405 -54.66 1.36 -3.59
CA ALA A 405 -55.46 0.18 -3.94
C ALA A 405 -56.93 0.53 -4.29
N ARG A 406 -57.52 1.56 -3.65
CA ARG A 406 -58.88 2.05 -3.96
C ARG A 406 -58.95 2.83 -5.28
N ALA A 407 -57.88 3.53 -5.67
CA ALA A 407 -57.80 4.27 -6.93
C ALA A 407 -57.62 3.35 -8.15
N VAL A 408 -56.78 2.30 -8.03
CA VAL A 408 -56.53 1.31 -9.10
C VAL A 408 -57.80 0.51 -9.44
N GLY A 409 -58.66 0.22 -8.45
CA GLY A 409 -59.93 -0.48 -8.67
C GLY A 409 -61.04 0.32 -9.35
N ARG A 410 -60.88 1.64 -9.56
CA ARG A 410 -61.91 2.53 -10.13
C ARG A 410 -61.52 3.21 -11.45
N GLY A 411 -60.27 3.04 -11.92
CA GLY A 411 -59.81 3.65 -13.18
C GLY A 411 -59.66 5.19 -13.12
N ASP A 412 -59.47 5.75 -11.93
CA ASP A 412 -59.43 7.20 -11.70
C ASP A 412 -58.03 7.83 -11.93
N ASP A 413 -58.01 9.07 -12.42
CA ASP A 413 -56.86 9.99 -12.54
C ASP A 413 -56.03 10.19 -11.24
N ALA A 414 -56.55 9.72 -10.10
CA ALA A 414 -55.98 9.92 -8.78
C ALA A 414 -54.64 9.19 -8.57
N SER A 415 -54.45 7.99 -9.14
CA SER A 415 -53.17 7.26 -9.05
C SER A 415 -52.05 7.96 -9.83
N THR A 416 -52.39 8.51 -10.99
CA THR A 416 -51.46 9.28 -11.83
C THR A 416 -51.04 10.58 -11.14
N LYS A 417 -51.99 11.29 -10.53
CA LYS A 417 -51.71 12.52 -9.76
C LYS A 417 -50.84 12.25 -8.53
N LEU A 418 -51.07 11.14 -7.82
CA LEU A 418 -50.25 10.77 -6.67
C LEU A 418 -48.82 10.35 -7.07
N TYR A 419 -48.68 9.58 -8.16
CA TYR A 419 -47.38 9.25 -8.75
C TYR A 419 -46.61 10.51 -9.17
N GLN A 420 -47.26 11.42 -9.89
CA GLN A 420 -46.64 12.70 -10.30
C GLN A 420 -46.24 13.55 -9.11
N ALA A 421 -47.09 13.65 -8.08
CA ALA A 421 -46.78 14.41 -6.87
C ALA A 421 -45.58 13.84 -6.11
N LEU A 422 -45.47 12.50 -6.00
CA LEU A 422 -44.38 11.85 -5.29
C LEU A 422 -43.05 11.91 -6.07
N THR A 423 -43.09 11.62 -7.37
CA THR A 423 -41.91 11.74 -8.24
C THR A 423 -41.41 13.19 -8.25
N GLY A 424 -42.32 14.16 -8.38
CA GLY A 424 -41.99 15.58 -8.34
C GLY A 424 -41.38 16.01 -7.00
N LEU A 425 -41.84 15.46 -5.87
CA LEU A 425 -41.22 15.70 -4.57
C LEU A 425 -39.78 15.17 -4.51
N PHE A 426 -39.55 13.90 -4.88
CA PHE A 426 -38.19 13.34 -4.81
C PHE A 426 -37.24 14.00 -5.80
N GLU A 427 -37.71 14.36 -7.00
CA GLU A 427 -36.93 15.15 -7.95
C GLU A 427 -36.61 16.54 -7.41
N LEU A 428 -37.56 17.22 -6.76
CA LEU A 428 -37.31 18.52 -6.13
C LEU A 428 -36.21 18.45 -5.05
N VAL A 429 -36.22 17.39 -4.23
CA VAL A 429 -35.20 17.18 -3.18
C VAL A 429 -33.85 16.86 -3.83
N ASP A 430 -33.80 15.87 -4.71
CA ASP A 430 -32.56 15.41 -5.36
C ASP A 430 -31.95 16.49 -6.25
N SER A 431 -32.77 17.27 -6.96
CA SER A 431 -32.35 18.37 -7.84
C SER A 431 -32.14 19.71 -7.12
N SER A 432 -32.28 19.76 -5.79
CA SER A 432 -32.11 21.01 -5.05
C SER A 432 -30.66 21.51 -5.15
N PRO A 433 -30.41 22.81 -5.39
CA PRO A 433 -29.07 23.40 -5.32
C PRO A 433 -28.58 23.58 -3.87
N LYS A 434 -29.48 23.51 -2.89
CA LYS A 434 -29.14 23.61 -1.46
C LYS A 434 -28.66 22.25 -0.94
N VAL A 435 -27.83 22.25 0.11
CA VAL A 435 -27.42 20.99 0.78
C VAL A 435 -28.61 20.43 1.56
N THR A 436 -28.97 19.18 1.31
CA THR A 436 -30.13 18.50 1.91
C THR A 436 -29.68 17.37 2.83
N ILE A 437 -30.22 17.34 4.05
CA ILE A 437 -29.81 16.40 5.10
C ILE A 437 -31.05 15.66 5.63
N ALA A 438 -31.07 14.34 5.52
CA ALA A 438 -32.08 13.50 6.16
C ALA A 438 -31.62 13.10 7.57
N CYS A 439 -32.38 13.49 8.59
CA CYS A 439 -32.17 13.16 9.99
C CYS A 439 -33.20 12.11 10.43
N ILE A 440 -32.77 10.85 10.44
CA ILE A 440 -33.64 9.66 10.50
C ILE A 440 -33.71 9.15 11.95
N ASN A 441 -34.78 9.52 12.65
CA ASN A 441 -35.02 9.22 14.06
C ASN A 441 -35.65 7.85 14.34
N GLY A 442 -36.01 7.09 13.30
CA GLY A 442 -36.71 5.80 13.46
C GLY A 442 -36.93 5.07 12.13
N PRO A 443 -37.68 3.95 12.13
CA PRO A 443 -37.85 3.11 10.94
C PRO A 443 -38.45 3.85 9.74
N ALA A 444 -38.01 3.46 8.55
CA ALA A 444 -38.44 3.99 7.26
C ALA A 444 -38.88 2.87 6.30
N PHE A 445 -39.96 3.11 5.56
CA PHE A 445 -40.53 2.12 4.62
C PHE A 445 -40.79 2.76 3.26
N GLY A 446 -40.52 2.01 2.19
CA GLY A 446 -40.86 2.38 0.81
C GLY A 446 -40.59 3.85 0.48
N GLY A 447 -41.64 4.62 0.19
CA GLY A 447 -41.55 6.06 -0.09
C GLY A 447 -40.79 6.90 0.96
N GLY A 448 -40.79 6.50 2.23
CA GLY A 448 -40.00 7.13 3.28
C GLY A 448 -38.50 6.88 3.15
N ILE A 449 -38.11 5.73 2.60
CA ILE A 449 -36.72 5.45 2.18
C ILE A 449 -36.37 6.33 0.99
N GLY A 450 -37.24 6.40 -0.02
CA GLY A 450 -37.05 7.30 -1.16
C GLY A 450 -36.83 8.75 -0.73
N LEU A 451 -37.62 9.23 0.22
CA LEU A 451 -37.50 10.60 0.74
C LEU A 451 -36.16 10.83 1.46
N ALA A 452 -35.67 9.87 2.24
CA ALA A 452 -34.37 9.96 2.92
C ALA A 452 -33.17 9.89 1.96
N PHE A 453 -33.24 9.01 0.95
CA PHE A 453 -32.15 8.76 0.01
C PHE A 453 -32.17 9.68 -1.22
N ALA A 454 -33.22 10.49 -1.38
CA ALA A 454 -33.20 11.64 -2.28
C ALA A 454 -32.39 12.82 -1.71
N CYS A 455 -32.14 12.89 -0.40
CA CYS A 455 -31.28 13.91 0.19
C CYS A 455 -29.79 13.67 -0.15
N ASP A 456 -28.91 14.63 0.13
CA ASP A 456 -27.45 14.51 -0.12
C ASP A 456 -26.73 13.78 1.01
N ILE A 457 -27.10 14.06 2.26
CA ILE A 457 -26.48 13.50 3.46
C ILE A 457 -27.55 12.82 4.31
N ARG A 458 -27.22 11.66 4.89
CA ARG A 458 -28.10 10.94 5.82
C ARG A 458 -27.40 10.73 7.14
N ILE A 459 -28.08 11.12 8.22
CA ILE A 459 -27.72 10.77 9.59
C ILE A 459 -28.87 10.01 10.21
N SER A 460 -28.60 8.96 10.96
CA SER A 460 -29.64 8.05 11.44
C SER A 460 -29.39 7.55 12.86
N ILE A 461 -30.44 7.25 13.61
CA ILE A 461 -30.30 6.50 14.85
C ILE A 461 -29.98 5.03 14.54
N SER A 462 -29.14 4.40 15.35
CA SER A 462 -28.66 3.01 15.15
C SER A 462 -29.79 1.98 15.13
N SER A 463 -30.90 2.29 15.79
CA SER A 463 -32.11 1.47 15.87
C SER A 463 -33.05 1.61 14.66
N ALA A 464 -32.79 2.56 13.75
CA ALA A 464 -33.60 2.70 12.55
C ALA A 464 -33.39 1.52 11.59
N THR A 465 -34.49 1.11 10.96
CA THR A 465 -34.50 0.05 9.95
C THR A 465 -35.14 0.56 8.67
N PHE A 466 -34.67 0.03 7.54
CA PHE A 466 -35.08 0.44 6.20
C PHE A 466 -35.64 -0.80 5.49
N THR A 467 -36.94 -0.81 5.21
CA THR A 467 -37.60 -1.98 4.63
C THR A 467 -38.35 -1.64 3.33
N LEU A 468 -37.99 -2.32 2.24
CA LEU A 468 -38.67 -2.27 0.94
C LEU A 468 -39.75 -3.36 0.90
N SER A 469 -40.90 -3.09 1.52
CA SER A 469 -41.96 -4.09 1.73
C SER A 469 -42.87 -4.34 0.52
N GLU A 470 -42.68 -3.65 -0.60
CA GLU A 470 -43.59 -3.62 -1.74
C GLU A 470 -43.83 -5.02 -2.34
N VAL A 471 -42.80 -5.87 -2.44
CA VAL A 471 -42.92 -7.22 -3.03
C VAL A 471 -43.88 -8.11 -2.24
N LYS A 472 -43.99 -7.91 -0.91
CA LYS A 472 -44.94 -8.64 -0.04
C LYS A 472 -46.39 -8.26 -0.34
N LEU A 473 -46.62 -7.14 -1.03
CA LEU A 473 -47.93 -6.61 -1.39
C LEU A 473 -48.20 -6.73 -2.90
N GLY A 474 -47.35 -7.45 -3.65
CA GLY A 474 -47.47 -7.59 -5.10
C GLY A 474 -47.10 -6.32 -5.88
N LEU A 475 -46.34 -5.42 -5.27
CA LEU A 475 -45.86 -4.17 -5.87
C LEU A 475 -44.33 -4.20 -5.95
N CYS A 476 -43.74 -3.21 -6.62
CA CYS A 476 -42.30 -2.96 -6.57
C CYS A 476 -42.02 -1.49 -6.19
N PRO A 477 -40.85 -1.20 -5.59
CA PRO A 477 -40.45 0.17 -5.23
C PRO A 477 -39.99 0.97 -6.47
N ALA A 478 -40.86 1.08 -7.47
CA ALA A 478 -40.53 1.61 -8.80
C ALA A 478 -40.01 3.05 -8.75
N VAL A 479 -40.73 3.95 -8.06
CA VAL A 479 -40.42 5.40 -8.03
C VAL A 479 -39.11 5.67 -7.30
N ILE A 480 -38.83 4.92 -6.23
CA ILE A 480 -37.67 5.14 -5.39
C ILE A 480 -36.43 4.37 -5.85
N SER A 481 -36.59 3.45 -6.82
CA SER A 481 -35.53 2.56 -7.29
C SER A 481 -34.27 3.31 -7.73
N ARG A 482 -34.41 4.46 -8.39
CA ARG A 482 -33.27 5.30 -8.81
C ARG A 482 -32.37 5.72 -7.64
N TYR A 483 -32.96 6.11 -6.51
CA TYR A 483 -32.23 6.60 -5.34
C TYR A 483 -31.66 5.45 -4.53
N VAL A 484 -32.44 4.37 -4.37
CA VAL A 484 -31.99 3.18 -3.63
C VAL A 484 -30.84 2.49 -4.36
N VAL A 485 -30.93 2.30 -5.68
CA VAL A 485 -29.86 1.66 -6.46
C VAL A 485 -28.60 2.52 -6.51
N ARG A 486 -28.75 3.85 -6.63
CA ARG A 486 -27.63 4.79 -6.57
C ARG A 486 -26.87 4.68 -5.25
N GLU A 487 -27.59 4.64 -4.14
CA GLU A 487 -26.97 4.76 -2.81
C GLU A 487 -26.59 3.41 -2.19
N TRP A 488 -27.35 2.33 -2.46
CA TRP A 488 -27.14 1.00 -1.85
C TRP A 488 -26.41 0.03 -2.77
N GLY A 489 -26.25 0.39 -4.05
CA GLY A 489 -25.67 -0.47 -5.07
C GLY A 489 -26.60 -1.59 -5.53
N LEU A 490 -26.25 -2.21 -6.66
CA LEU A 490 -27.10 -3.20 -7.33
C LEU A 490 -27.35 -4.47 -6.51
N GLY A 491 -26.31 -4.98 -5.84
CA GLY A 491 -26.37 -6.25 -5.09
C GLY A 491 -27.37 -6.19 -3.93
N LEU A 492 -27.18 -5.23 -3.02
CA LEU A 492 -28.06 -5.06 -1.87
C LEU A 492 -29.46 -4.59 -2.27
N SER A 493 -29.58 -3.67 -3.23
CA SER A 493 -30.89 -3.21 -3.69
C SER A 493 -31.74 -4.36 -4.21
N ARG A 494 -31.16 -5.23 -5.04
CA ARG A 494 -31.85 -6.42 -5.57
C ARG A 494 -32.28 -7.36 -4.45
N GLU A 495 -31.38 -7.65 -3.52
CA GLU A 495 -31.69 -8.53 -2.38
C GLU A 495 -32.78 -7.93 -1.50
N ALA A 496 -32.62 -6.70 -1.02
CA ALA A 496 -33.58 -6.04 -0.14
C ALA A 496 -34.96 -5.85 -0.78
N MET A 497 -35.03 -5.57 -2.09
CA MET A 497 -36.30 -5.47 -2.83
C MET A 497 -37.01 -6.82 -2.98
N LEU A 498 -36.27 -7.92 -3.10
CA LEU A 498 -36.84 -9.26 -3.31
C LEU A 498 -37.17 -9.97 -1.98
N THR A 499 -36.34 -9.77 -0.95
CA THR A 499 -36.54 -10.40 0.37
C THR A 499 -37.47 -9.59 1.26
N ALA A 500 -37.59 -8.28 1.01
CA ALA A 500 -38.25 -7.33 1.89
C ALA A 500 -37.79 -7.45 3.34
N ARG A 501 -36.50 -7.77 3.55
CA ARG A 501 -35.89 -7.81 4.87
C ARG A 501 -35.64 -6.38 5.38
N PRO A 502 -35.71 -6.15 6.69
CA PRO A 502 -35.22 -4.90 7.27
C PRO A 502 -33.70 -4.81 7.11
N VAL A 503 -33.23 -3.70 6.52
CA VAL A 503 -31.81 -3.33 6.46
C VAL A 503 -31.51 -2.38 7.60
N SER A 504 -30.44 -2.60 8.36
CA SER A 504 -30.12 -1.77 9.53
C SER A 504 -29.36 -0.50 9.18
N ALA A 505 -29.50 0.57 9.98
CA ALA A 505 -28.72 1.79 9.80
C ALA A 505 -27.19 1.56 9.83
N ARG A 506 -26.72 0.58 10.62
CA ARG A 506 -25.29 0.22 10.68
C ARG A 506 -24.79 -0.48 9.42
N GLU A 507 -25.62 -1.33 8.83
CA GLU A 507 -25.31 -1.98 7.55
C GLU A 507 -25.18 -0.94 6.43
N LEU A 508 -26.11 0.02 6.37
CA LEU A 508 -26.05 1.12 5.42
C LEU A 508 -24.88 2.08 5.67
N LYS A 509 -24.45 2.27 6.94
CA LYS A 509 -23.23 3.02 7.26
C LYS A 509 -21.96 2.32 6.79
N ALA A 510 -21.87 1.00 6.94
CA ALA A 510 -20.69 0.22 6.52
C ALA A 510 -20.42 0.33 5.01
N MET A 511 -21.44 0.63 4.20
CA MET A 511 -21.32 0.82 2.75
C MET A 511 -21.30 2.30 2.34
N GLY A 512 -21.32 3.23 3.29
CA GLY A 512 -21.31 4.68 3.01
C GLY A 512 -22.65 5.29 2.62
N ALA A 513 -23.74 4.52 2.57
CA ALA A 513 -25.09 5.02 2.23
C ALA A 513 -25.70 5.88 3.35
N ILE A 514 -25.28 5.68 4.61
CA ILE A 514 -25.55 6.57 5.75
C ILE A 514 -24.22 7.15 6.25
N SER A 515 -24.12 8.47 6.32
CA SER A 515 -22.89 9.18 6.66
C SER A 515 -22.54 9.05 8.14
N LEU A 516 -23.53 9.25 9.03
CA LEU A 516 -23.33 9.19 10.48
C LEU A 516 -24.48 8.42 11.15
N VAL A 517 -24.13 7.69 12.20
CA VAL A 517 -25.10 6.93 13.01
C VAL A 517 -24.94 7.33 14.47
N ALA A 518 -26.04 7.72 15.10
CA ALA A 518 -26.14 8.07 16.51
C ALA A 518 -26.86 6.96 17.29
N GLU A 519 -26.57 6.74 18.56
CA GLU A 519 -27.20 5.67 19.35
C GLU A 519 -28.52 6.12 20.00
N THR A 520 -28.68 7.42 20.27
CA THR A 520 -29.89 7.99 20.90
C THR A 520 -30.45 9.17 20.11
N SER A 521 -31.72 9.52 20.32
CA SER A 521 -32.33 10.71 19.70
C SER A 521 -31.60 12.01 20.08
N ARG A 522 -31.10 12.11 21.32
CA ARG A 522 -30.32 13.27 21.77
C ARG A 522 -28.95 13.34 21.07
N GLU A 523 -28.28 12.20 20.91
CA GLU A 523 -27.03 12.15 20.15
C GLU A 523 -27.25 12.44 18.66
N LEU A 524 -28.41 12.05 18.11
CA LEU A 524 -28.78 12.40 16.73
C LEU A 524 -28.94 13.93 16.56
N GLU A 525 -29.52 14.61 17.55
CA GLU A 525 -29.61 16.08 17.57
C GLU A 525 -28.22 16.75 17.69
N ILE A 526 -27.33 16.21 18.54
CA ILE A 526 -25.93 16.68 18.66
C ILE A 526 -25.19 16.47 17.34
N THR A 527 -25.32 15.28 16.74
CA THR A 527 -24.70 14.93 15.46
C THR A 527 -25.17 15.87 14.35
N LEU A 528 -26.48 16.15 14.30
CA LEU A 528 -27.03 17.13 13.37
C LEU A 528 -26.44 18.52 13.59
N ARG A 529 -26.37 18.98 14.85
CA ARG A 529 -25.81 20.28 15.21
C ARG A 529 -24.35 20.40 14.77
N ASP A 530 -23.53 19.40 15.08
CA ASP A 530 -22.11 19.40 14.78
C ASP A 530 -21.86 19.34 13.27
N LEU A 531 -22.69 18.58 12.52
CA LEU A 531 -22.68 18.58 11.06
C LEU A 531 -23.04 19.97 10.48
N LEU A 532 -24.08 20.62 11.01
CA LEU A 532 -24.47 21.97 10.57
C LEU A 532 -23.39 23.02 10.87
N LEU A 533 -22.68 22.89 12.01
CA LEU A 533 -21.56 23.76 12.37
C LEU A 533 -20.35 23.53 11.44
N SER A 534 -20.05 22.28 11.11
CA SER A 534 -18.98 21.95 10.15
C SER A 534 -19.27 22.54 8.77
N LEU A 535 -20.50 22.38 8.27
CA LEU A 535 -20.92 22.91 6.97
C LEU A 535 -20.99 24.43 6.92
N ARG A 536 -20.93 25.15 8.05
CA ARG A 536 -20.98 26.62 8.09
C ARG A 536 -19.90 27.28 7.22
N HIS A 537 -18.76 26.63 7.08
CA HIS A 537 -17.62 27.13 6.30
C HIS A 537 -17.68 26.75 4.81
N SER A 538 -18.73 26.06 4.36
CA SER A 538 -18.92 25.70 2.95
C SER A 538 -19.70 26.79 2.19
N SER A 539 -19.19 27.22 1.05
CA SER A 539 -19.87 28.21 0.21
C SER A 539 -21.15 27.62 -0.41
N PRO A 540 -22.27 28.37 -0.45
CA PRO A 540 -23.52 27.87 -1.04
C PRO A 540 -23.40 27.55 -2.53
N ARG A 541 -22.70 28.39 -3.34
CA ARG A 541 -22.51 28.12 -4.77
C ARG A 541 -21.61 26.91 -4.98
N GLY A 542 -20.49 26.82 -4.25
CA GLY A 542 -19.59 25.67 -4.32
C GLY A 542 -20.29 24.36 -3.94
N SER A 543 -21.12 24.37 -2.89
CA SER A 543 -21.91 23.20 -2.50
C SER A 543 -22.89 22.75 -3.59
N SER A 544 -23.52 23.69 -4.31
CA SER A 544 -24.42 23.39 -5.43
C SER A 544 -23.66 22.74 -6.60
N MET A 545 -22.49 23.28 -6.94
CA MET A 545 -21.68 22.79 -8.06
C MET A 545 -21.09 21.40 -7.75
N SER A 546 -20.65 21.15 -6.51
CA SER A 546 -20.22 19.82 -6.08
C SER A 546 -21.32 18.78 -6.23
N LYS A 547 -22.58 19.14 -5.95
CA LYS A 547 -23.73 18.24 -6.17
C LYS A 547 -23.98 17.95 -7.64
N GLU A 548 -23.76 18.94 -8.50
CA GLU A 548 -23.93 18.78 -9.95
C GLU A 548 -22.85 17.88 -10.55
N LEU A 549 -21.60 18.02 -10.11
CA LEU A 549 -20.50 17.13 -10.48
C LEU A 549 -20.79 15.67 -10.12
N VAL A 550 -21.31 15.42 -8.91
CA VAL A 550 -21.69 14.05 -8.48
C VAL A 550 -22.79 13.47 -9.38
N LYS A 551 -23.76 14.29 -9.81
CA LYS A 551 -24.82 13.85 -10.73
C LYS A 551 -24.30 13.57 -12.13
N LEU A 552 -23.39 14.40 -12.65
CA LEU A 552 -22.75 14.18 -13.95
C LEU A 552 -21.92 12.89 -13.93
N GLY A 553 -21.17 12.64 -12.87
CA GLY A 553 -20.42 11.39 -12.69
C GLY A 553 -21.30 10.15 -12.62
N TRP A 554 -22.49 10.25 -12.00
CA TRP A 554 -23.43 9.14 -11.93
C TRP A 554 -24.20 8.91 -13.25
N GLY A 555 -24.75 9.97 -13.85
CA GLY A 555 -25.63 9.87 -15.02
C GLY A 555 -24.91 9.74 -16.35
N HIS A 556 -23.69 10.27 -16.43
CA HIS A 556 -22.92 10.42 -17.67
C HIS A 556 -21.47 9.95 -17.52
N GLY A 557 -21.15 9.18 -16.47
CA GLY A 557 -19.81 8.67 -16.17
C GLY A 557 -19.09 8.09 -17.38
N GLY A 558 -17.98 8.71 -17.77
CA GLY A 558 -17.15 8.29 -18.91
C GLY A 558 -17.71 8.65 -20.30
N THR A 559 -18.70 9.54 -20.37
CA THR A 559 -19.30 10.00 -21.64
C THR A 559 -18.98 11.48 -21.92
N SER A 560 -19.07 11.90 -23.18
CA SER A 560 -18.84 13.29 -23.62
C SER A 560 -19.74 14.30 -22.88
N ALA A 561 -20.97 13.90 -22.53
CA ALA A 561 -21.91 14.73 -21.78
C ALA A 561 -21.43 15.04 -20.34
N GLN A 562 -20.63 14.16 -19.73
CA GLN A 562 -20.00 14.46 -18.45
C GLN A 562 -18.85 15.44 -18.62
N GLN A 563 -18.01 15.27 -19.65
CA GLN A 563 -16.90 16.19 -19.93
C GLN A 563 -17.40 17.60 -20.25
N GLU A 564 -18.43 17.73 -21.10
CA GLU A 564 -19.08 19.01 -21.42
C GLU A 564 -19.69 19.65 -20.16
N GLY A 565 -20.36 18.87 -19.32
CA GLY A 565 -20.91 19.35 -18.05
C GLY A 565 -19.83 19.79 -17.05
N ILE A 566 -18.71 19.06 -16.95
CA ILE A 566 -17.56 19.44 -16.10
C ILE A 566 -16.93 20.73 -16.61
N SER A 567 -16.73 20.86 -17.92
CA SER A 567 -16.19 22.07 -18.54
C SER A 567 -17.09 23.29 -18.29
N THR A 568 -18.41 23.15 -18.51
CA THR A 568 -19.39 24.21 -18.24
C THR A 568 -19.38 24.66 -16.77
N LEU A 569 -19.27 23.71 -15.84
CA LEU A 569 -19.17 24.02 -14.41
C LEU A 569 -17.84 24.69 -14.06
N PHE A 570 -16.74 24.25 -14.64
CA PHE A 570 -15.42 24.85 -14.44
C PHE A 570 -15.39 26.31 -14.91
N GLU A 571 -15.94 26.59 -16.09
CA GLU A 571 -16.11 27.96 -16.58
C GLU A 571 -16.94 28.80 -15.61
N SER A 572 -18.07 28.27 -15.11
CA SER A 572 -18.89 28.96 -14.11
C SER A 572 -18.20 29.18 -12.75
N MET A 573 -17.22 28.35 -12.37
CA MET A 573 -16.40 28.59 -11.17
C MET A 573 -15.47 29.79 -11.36
N MET A 574 -14.95 29.97 -12.58
CA MET A 574 -13.93 30.95 -12.93
C MET A 574 -14.51 32.30 -13.42
N GLU A 575 -15.85 32.41 -13.56
CA GLU A 575 -16.54 33.66 -13.89
C GLU A 575 -16.27 34.78 -12.85
N ALA A 576 -16.01 36.00 -13.35
CA ALA A 576 -15.82 37.18 -12.50
C ALA A 576 -17.07 37.45 -11.64
N GLY A 577 -16.91 37.41 -10.31
CA GLY A 577 -18.00 37.52 -9.33
C GLY A 577 -18.47 36.19 -8.72
N SER A 578 -17.78 35.07 -9.01
CA SER A 578 -17.98 33.80 -8.31
C SER A 578 -17.59 33.89 -6.82
N ASP A 579 -18.10 32.98 -5.98
CA ASP A 579 -17.78 32.93 -4.54
C ASP A 579 -16.26 32.83 -4.31
N ALA A 580 -15.52 32.21 -5.25
CA ALA A 580 -14.06 32.09 -5.22
C ALA A 580 -13.32 33.41 -5.51
N ALA A 581 -13.96 34.36 -6.19
CA ALA A 581 -13.42 35.69 -6.48
C ALA A 581 -13.74 36.73 -5.37
N ASN A 582 -14.65 36.42 -4.45
CA ASN A 582 -15.15 37.35 -3.43
C ASN A 582 -14.52 37.18 -2.04
N ASP A 583 -13.69 36.15 -1.81
CA ASP A 583 -12.95 35.95 -0.57
C ASP A 583 -11.54 36.56 -0.66
N GLU A 584 -11.47 37.90 -0.71
CA GLU A 584 -10.28 38.65 -0.29
C GLU A 584 -10.45 39.16 1.16
N PRO A 585 -9.42 39.02 2.03
CA PRO A 585 -9.47 39.59 3.37
C PRO A 585 -9.18 41.10 3.32
N GLY A 586 -10.23 41.92 3.26
CA GLY A 586 -10.18 43.34 3.65
C GLY A 586 -10.29 44.34 2.51
N ALA A 587 -11.31 45.20 2.60
CA ALA A 587 -11.72 46.21 1.63
C ALA A 587 -10.64 47.14 1.05
N GLY A 588 -10.69 47.34 -0.27
CA GLY A 588 -10.11 48.49 -0.98
C GLY A 588 -10.63 48.60 -2.43
N ARG A 589 -11.45 49.62 -2.71
CA ARG A 589 -11.97 49.93 -4.06
C ARG A 589 -10.88 50.46 -5.01
N HIS A 590 -11.18 50.34 -6.32
CA HIS A 590 -10.58 50.91 -7.55
C HIS A 590 -9.82 49.86 -8.38
N GLY A 591 -10.03 49.61 -9.67
CA GLY A 591 -10.91 50.14 -10.73
C GLY A 591 -10.32 49.71 -12.10
N HIS A 592 -11.17 49.26 -13.03
CA HIS A 592 -11.04 49.14 -14.51
C HIS A 592 -9.64 48.96 -15.17
N GLN A 593 -9.41 48.03 -16.11
CA GLN A 593 -9.85 48.11 -17.53
C GLN A 593 -9.44 46.84 -18.33
N ALA A 594 -10.00 46.66 -19.54
CA ALA A 594 -10.07 45.42 -20.32
C ALA A 594 -9.19 45.36 -21.61
N HIS A 595 -9.01 44.11 -22.13
CA HIS A 595 -8.82 43.66 -23.55
C HIS A 595 -7.48 43.95 -24.31
N PRO A 596 -7.20 43.30 -25.50
CA PRO A 596 -7.09 41.86 -25.82
C PRO A 596 -5.96 41.49 -26.84
N SER A 597 -5.83 40.19 -27.19
CA SER A 597 -5.44 39.60 -28.52
C SER A 597 -4.00 39.67 -29.08
N GLY A 598 -3.53 38.53 -29.64
CA GLY A 598 -2.44 38.45 -30.62
C GLY A 598 -1.99 37.01 -30.95
N LEU A 599 -2.26 36.55 -32.17
CA LEU A 599 -1.93 35.25 -32.78
C LEU A 599 -0.63 35.33 -33.65
N HIS A 600 -0.09 34.17 -34.06
CA HIS A 600 0.92 33.88 -35.14
C HIS A 600 2.41 33.90 -34.73
N ASP A 601 3.35 33.03 -35.18
CA ASP A 601 3.49 31.96 -36.19
C ASP A 601 4.80 31.18 -35.89
N LEU A 602 4.96 29.91 -36.29
CA LEU A 602 6.31 29.29 -36.48
C LEU A 602 6.37 28.26 -37.65
N PRO A 603 7.54 28.08 -38.31
CA PRO A 603 7.68 27.43 -39.63
C PRO A 603 8.32 26.02 -39.63
N VAL A 604 8.53 25.48 -40.84
CA VAL A 604 8.65 24.08 -41.26
C VAL A 604 10.05 23.75 -41.88
N TRP A 605 10.68 22.62 -41.45
CA TRP A 605 11.59 21.64 -42.15
C TRP A 605 13.14 21.87 -42.31
N PRO A 606 14.06 20.86 -42.51
CA PRO A 606 13.98 19.37 -42.54
C PRO A 606 15.24 18.62 -41.91
N PRO A 607 15.74 17.39 -42.31
CA PRO A 607 16.16 16.33 -41.35
C PRO A 607 17.64 15.84 -41.43
N SER A 608 18.15 15.20 -40.38
CA SER A 608 19.34 14.33 -40.46
C SER A 608 19.36 13.25 -39.35
N HIS A 609 19.31 11.98 -39.74
CA HIS A 609 19.54 10.79 -38.89
C HIS A 609 21.04 10.57 -38.62
N PRO A 610 21.47 9.91 -37.52
CA PRO A 610 21.74 8.44 -37.50
C PRO A 610 21.53 7.82 -36.05
N PRO A 611 21.96 6.57 -35.66
CA PRO A 611 20.97 5.60 -35.19
C PRO A 611 21.30 4.79 -33.88
N PHE A 612 20.29 4.10 -33.32
CA PHE A 612 20.28 2.88 -32.46
C PHE A 612 20.66 2.88 -30.93
N PHE A 613 19.77 2.22 -30.15
CA PHE A 613 19.69 1.93 -28.68
C PHE A 613 20.05 0.43 -28.35
N PRO A 614 19.87 -0.21 -27.12
CA PRO A 614 19.08 0.11 -25.89
C PRO A 614 19.63 -0.40 -24.51
N VAL A 615 18.73 -0.77 -23.58
CA VAL A 615 18.59 -0.41 -22.14
C VAL A 615 18.26 -1.61 -21.19
N GLN A 616 18.74 -1.52 -19.92
CA GLN A 616 18.29 -2.09 -18.60
C GLN A 616 18.24 -3.62 -18.33
N LEU A 617 19.44 -4.17 -18.05
CA LEU A 617 19.84 -5.18 -17.05
C LEU A 617 19.02 -6.43 -16.74
N VAL A 618 17.83 -6.37 -16.15
CA VAL A 618 17.11 -7.62 -15.79
C VAL A 618 16.12 -8.02 -16.88
N ILE A 619 15.84 -7.10 -17.81
CA ILE A 619 15.20 -7.39 -19.11
C ILE A 619 16.28 -7.73 -20.15
N SER A 620 17.32 -8.46 -19.74
CA SER A 620 18.19 -9.21 -20.67
C SER A 620 17.43 -10.36 -21.34
N LEU A 621 16.21 -10.66 -20.88
CA LEU A 621 15.25 -11.41 -21.68
C LEU A 621 14.51 -10.43 -22.61
N ARG A 622 15.01 -10.34 -23.86
CA ARG A 622 14.21 -10.26 -25.11
C ARG A 622 14.06 -8.91 -25.86
N SER A 623 14.67 -7.82 -25.44
CA SER A 623 14.39 -6.51 -26.09
C SER A 623 15.27 -6.18 -27.30
N ARG A 624 16.53 -6.60 -27.35
CA ARG A 624 17.49 -6.12 -28.38
C ARG A 624 17.40 -6.87 -29.72
N ASP A 625 16.77 -8.03 -29.73
CA ASP A 625 16.77 -8.95 -30.87
C ASP A 625 15.56 -8.79 -31.80
N ILE A 626 14.63 -7.88 -31.50
CA ILE A 626 13.50 -7.51 -32.38
C ILE A 626 13.93 -6.44 -33.40
N MET A 627 14.85 -5.52 -33.04
CA MET A 627 15.27 -4.44 -33.95
C MET A 627 16.45 -4.76 -34.87
N VAL A 628 17.31 -5.74 -34.55
CA VAL A 628 18.51 -6.04 -35.37
C VAL A 628 18.26 -7.10 -36.45
N PHE A 629 17.18 -7.89 -36.37
CA PHE A 629 16.90 -8.97 -37.33
C PHE A 629 15.93 -8.59 -38.46
N LEU A 630 15.37 -7.37 -38.46
CA LEU A 630 14.64 -6.82 -39.62
C LEU A 630 15.58 -6.48 -40.80
N ASN A 631 16.79 -7.05 -40.85
CA ASN A 631 17.82 -6.66 -41.82
C ASN A 631 18.70 -7.79 -42.41
N SER A 632 18.44 -9.10 -42.21
CA SER A 632 19.18 -10.12 -43.01
C SER A 632 18.58 -11.55 -43.08
N HIS A 633 18.16 -11.89 -44.31
CA HIS A 633 18.15 -13.19 -45.00
C HIS A 633 17.30 -14.37 -44.47
N ALA A 634 16.39 -14.81 -45.36
CA ALA A 634 15.66 -16.07 -45.35
C ALA A 634 16.29 -17.08 -46.34
N ASP A 635 16.12 -18.38 -46.06
CA ASP A 635 15.93 -19.36 -47.13
C ASP A 635 15.12 -20.59 -46.66
N SER A 636 14.37 -21.14 -47.60
CA SER A 636 13.26 -22.11 -47.57
C SER A 636 13.33 -23.36 -46.65
N ILE A 637 12.16 -23.91 -46.28
CA ILE A 637 11.74 -25.32 -46.51
C ILE A 637 10.24 -25.50 -46.16
N SER A 638 9.49 -26.06 -47.12
CA SER A 638 8.10 -26.52 -47.00
C SER A 638 7.94 -27.74 -46.07
N LEU A 639 6.74 -27.98 -45.49
CA LEU A 639 6.08 -29.31 -45.57
C LEU A 639 4.65 -29.40 -44.94
N SER A 640 3.72 -29.75 -45.82
CA SER A 640 2.62 -30.74 -45.69
C SER A 640 1.31 -30.43 -44.93
N GLN A 641 0.23 -30.53 -45.72
CA GLN A 641 -1.19 -30.36 -45.44
C GLN A 641 -1.81 -31.53 -44.64
N LYS A 642 -2.81 -31.23 -43.80
CA LYS A 642 -3.89 -32.17 -43.41
C LYS A 642 -5.26 -31.64 -43.84
N LYS A 643 -6.04 -32.52 -44.45
CA LYS A 643 -7.31 -32.29 -45.19
C LYS A 643 -8.48 -31.84 -44.28
N VAL A 644 -9.21 -30.81 -44.70
CA VAL A 644 -10.48 -30.35 -44.09
C VAL A 644 -11.68 -30.75 -44.98
N LYS A 645 -12.78 -31.20 -44.36
CA LYS A 645 -14.07 -31.56 -44.99
C LYS A 645 -14.89 -30.30 -45.33
N CYS A 646 -15.67 -30.42 -46.41
CA CYS A 646 -16.41 -29.38 -47.14
C CYS A 646 -17.44 -28.59 -46.31
N SER A 647 -17.46 -27.24 -46.44
CA SER A 647 -18.38 -26.31 -45.78
C SER A 647 -19.47 -25.67 -46.68
N GLY A 648 -19.60 -26.07 -47.95
CA GLY A 648 -20.92 -26.15 -48.61
C GLY A 648 -21.75 -24.91 -49.03
N ASP A 649 -21.31 -23.66 -48.94
CA ASP A 649 -22.17 -22.52 -49.36
C ASP A 649 -22.23 -22.30 -50.89
N ARG A 650 -23.11 -23.05 -51.60
CA ARG A 650 -23.84 -22.71 -52.88
C ARG A 650 -24.50 -23.96 -53.52
N PRO A 651 -25.59 -23.81 -54.33
CA PRO A 651 -26.32 -24.95 -54.89
C PRO A 651 -25.49 -25.64 -55.99
N ARG A 652 -25.17 -26.93 -55.75
CA ARG A 652 -24.17 -27.78 -56.42
C ARG A 652 -22.74 -27.27 -56.27
N CYS A 653 -21.99 -27.86 -55.33
CA CYS A 653 -20.55 -27.64 -55.24
C CYS A 653 -19.83 -28.12 -56.51
N VAL A 654 -18.71 -27.46 -56.84
CA VAL A 654 -17.91 -27.71 -58.06
C VAL A 654 -17.46 -29.17 -58.15
N ASN A 655 -17.27 -29.84 -57.01
CA ASN A 655 -16.83 -31.23 -56.94
C ASN A 655 -17.94 -32.21 -57.34
N CYS A 656 -19.16 -32.04 -56.83
CA CYS A 656 -20.32 -32.85 -57.25
C CYS A 656 -20.74 -32.53 -58.70
N ARG A 657 -20.47 -31.30 -59.17
CA ARG A 657 -20.65 -30.90 -60.57
C ARG A 657 -19.66 -31.58 -61.52
N ARG A 658 -18.38 -31.71 -61.14
CA ARG A 658 -17.36 -32.45 -61.92
C ARG A 658 -17.53 -33.97 -61.89
N ALA A 659 -18.01 -34.51 -60.77
CA ALA A 659 -18.20 -35.96 -60.60
C ALA A 659 -19.55 -36.50 -61.13
N MET A 660 -20.40 -35.66 -61.73
CA MET A 660 -21.76 -36.02 -62.19
C MET A 660 -22.64 -36.73 -61.14
N GLN A 661 -22.48 -36.42 -59.85
CA GLN A 661 -23.26 -37.01 -58.77
C GLN A 661 -24.30 -36.02 -58.20
N ARG A 662 -25.40 -36.54 -57.63
CA ARG A 662 -26.46 -35.73 -57.00
C ARG A 662 -26.13 -35.51 -55.52
N CYS A 663 -26.28 -34.26 -55.07
CA CYS A 663 -26.22 -33.88 -53.67
C CYS A 663 -27.53 -34.33 -53.00
N GLN A 664 -27.48 -35.18 -51.97
CA GLN A 664 -28.66 -35.63 -51.22
C GLN A 664 -28.65 -35.01 -49.83
N TYR A 665 -29.80 -34.50 -49.40
CA TYR A 665 -30.07 -33.96 -48.07
C TYR A 665 -31.33 -34.62 -47.53
N GLU A 666 -31.34 -35.00 -46.25
CA GLU A 666 -32.49 -35.64 -45.61
C GLU A 666 -33.36 -34.62 -44.84
N PRO A 667 -34.70 -34.75 -44.82
CA PRO A 667 -35.61 -33.66 -44.42
C PRO A 667 -36.48 -33.91 -43.16
N TYR A 668 -36.56 -32.85 -42.33
CA TYR A 668 -37.69 -32.30 -41.55
C TYR A 668 -38.40 -33.07 -40.39
N SER A 669 -38.36 -32.46 -39.20
CA SER A 669 -39.58 -32.11 -38.42
C SER A 669 -39.38 -30.87 -37.51
N VAL A 670 -40.09 -29.79 -37.86
CA VAL A 670 -40.76 -28.73 -37.03
C VAL A 670 -40.04 -28.27 -35.75
N ALA A 671 -39.49 -27.05 -35.67
CA ALA A 671 -40.27 -25.81 -35.48
C ALA A 671 -39.66 -24.54 -36.13
N SER A 672 -40.56 -23.73 -36.70
CA SER A 672 -40.42 -22.37 -37.28
C SER A 672 -40.20 -21.30 -36.19
N ALA A 673 -39.20 -20.41 -36.27
CA ALA A 673 -39.07 -19.17 -37.07
C ALA A 673 -39.63 -17.88 -36.42
N SER A 674 -38.75 -17.01 -35.89
CA SER A 674 -38.60 -15.59 -36.30
C SER A 674 -37.51 -14.83 -35.53
N LEU A 675 -36.51 -14.33 -36.27
CA LEU A 675 -35.78 -13.05 -36.18
C LEU A 675 -34.89 -12.67 -34.96
N SER A 676 -33.75 -12.07 -35.32
CA SER A 676 -32.91 -11.09 -34.59
C SER A 676 -31.50 -11.55 -34.19
N ARG A 677 -30.54 -10.72 -34.60
CA ARG A 677 -29.17 -10.54 -34.10
C ARG A 677 -28.91 -11.27 -32.78
N ASN A 678 -28.30 -12.46 -32.86
CA ASN A 678 -27.51 -13.11 -31.81
C ASN A 678 -27.18 -14.54 -32.27
N SER A 679 -25.97 -14.78 -32.79
CA SER A 679 -25.36 -16.13 -32.79
C SER A 679 -23.89 -16.18 -33.22
N ALA A 680 -23.17 -15.06 -33.26
CA ALA A 680 -21.69 -15.09 -33.26
C ALA A 680 -21.10 -15.24 -31.83
N ALA A 681 -21.92 -15.17 -30.78
CA ALA A 681 -21.50 -15.23 -29.37
C ALA A 681 -21.55 -16.65 -28.75
N ALA A 682 -21.82 -17.71 -29.51
CA ALA A 682 -22.15 -19.03 -28.95
C ALA A 682 -21.17 -20.17 -29.28
N LEU A 683 -20.03 -19.91 -29.94
CA LEU A 683 -19.07 -20.97 -30.33
C LEU A 683 -17.63 -20.79 -29.77
N LEU A 684 -17.41 -19.75 -28.96
CA LEU A 684 -16.29 -19.59 -28.02
C LEU A 684 -16.90 -19.23 -26.65
N GLY A 685 -17.42 -20.24 -25.95
CA GLY A 685 -18.17 -20.09 -24.71
C GLY A 685 -17.31 -19.94 -23.47
N LEU A 686 -16.39 -18.97 -23.43
CA LEU A 686 -15.74 -18.47 -22.22
C LEU A 686 -15.59 -16.94 -22.33
N THR A 687 -16.70 -16.28 -22.01
CA THR A 687 -16.89 -14.97 -21.36
C THR A 687 -15.91 -13.83 -21.63
N SER A 688 -16.33 -12.93 -22.53
CA SER A 688 -16.17 -11.49 -22.34
C SER A 688 -17.03 -11.05 -21.15
N ASP A 689 -16.40 -10.86 -19.98
CA ASP A 689 -17.05 -10.34 -18.78
C ASP A 689 -16.90 -8.80 -18.71
N PRO A 690 -17.90 -8.02 -19.17
CA PRO A 690 -17.86 -6.55 -19.05
C PRO A 690 -17.80 -6.09 -17.59
N ASP A 691 -18.22 -6.92 -16.66
CA ASP A 691 -18.18 -6.66 -15.21
C ASP A 691 -16.72 -6.75 -14.69
N LEU A 692 -15.87 -7.59 -15.29
CA LEU A 692 -14.44 -7.65 -15.00
C LEU A 692 -13.73 -6.39 -15.51
N LEU A 693 -13.95 -6.00 -16.77
CA LEU A 693 -13.40 -4.77 -17.37
C LEU A 693 -13.84 -3.51 -16.61
N GLN A 694 -15.09 -3.46 -16.17
CA GLN A 694 -15.62 -2.37 -15.35
C GLN A 694 -15.00 -2.37 -13.94
N ARG A 695 -14.76 -3.54 -13.32
CA ARG A 695 -14.06 -3.64 -12.04
C ARG A 695 -12.59 -3.25 -12.16
N ILE A 696 -11.92 -3.57 -13.27
CA ILE A 696 -10.54 -3.17 -13.54
C ILE A 696 -10.46 -1.65 -13.70
N SER A 697 -11.34 -1.05 -14.50
CA SER A 697 -11.43 0.41 -14.63
C SER A 697 -11.75 1.08 -13.30
N MET A 698 -12.65 0.51 -12.49
CA MET A 698 -12.96 1.02 -11.14
C MET A 698 -11.80 0.87 -10.14
N ILE A 699 -10.96 -0.15 -10.30
CA ILE A 699 -9.76 -0.35 -9.46
C ILE A 699 -8.68 0.64 -9.90
N GLU A 700 -8.48 0.84 -11.21
CA GLU A 700 -7.56 1.84 -11.76
C GLU A 700 -7.98 3.27 -11.37
N ASP A 701 -9.27 3.59 -11.46
CA ASP A 701 -9.82 4.89 -11.05
C ASP A 701 -9.72 5.10 -9.54
N LYS A 702 -10.00 4.08 -8.72
CA LYS A 702 -9.83 4.17 -7.26
C LYS A 702 -8.37 4.30 -6.85
N LEU A 703 -7.45 3.72 -7.62
CA LEU A 703 -6.02 3.85 -7.37
C LEU A 703 -5.48 5.21 -7.84
N ALA A 704 -6.00 5.77 -8.93
CA ALA A 704 -5.72 7.13 -9.36
C ALA A 704 -6.22 8.16 -8.32
N GLN A 705 -7.45 7.97 -7.80
CA GLN A 705 -8.01 8.78 -6.70
C GLN A 705 -7.25 8.62 -5.36
N LEU A 706 -6.50 7.53 -5.18
CA LEU A 706 -5.62 7.33 -4.01
C LEU A 706 -4.27 8.03 -4.20
N ASP A 707 -3.75 8.14 -5.42
CA ASP A 707 -2.57 8.97 -5.74
C ASP A 707 -2.90 10.49 -5.59
N GLU A 708 -4.13 10.93 -5.89
CA GLU A 708 -4.60 12.31 -5.68
C GLU A 708 -4.65 12.73 -4.19
N ARG A 709 -4.90 11.80 -3.27
CA ARG A 709 -4.99 12.10 -1.82
C ARG A 709 -3.64 12.43 -1.16
N ASN A 710 -2.52 12.22 -1.86
CA ASN A 710 -1.17 12.53 -1.38
C ASN A 710 -0.59 13.84 -1.93
N SER A 711 -1.34 14.61 -2.74
CA SER A 711 -0.93 15.93 -3.26
C SER A 711 -1.77 17.04 -2.62
N THR A 712 -1.11 18.04 -2.04
CA THR A 712 -1.75 19.22 -1.43
C THR A 712 -1.87 20.38 -2.42
N ASP A 713 -2.54 20.20 -3.57
CA ASP A 713 -3.31 21.25 -4.26
C ASP A 713 -4.08 20.62 -5.46
N PRO A 714 -5.42 20.64 -5.51
CA PRO A 714 -6.19 19.91 -6.54
C PRO A 714 -6.31 20.65 -7.89
N ARG A 715 -5.80 21.88 -8.02
CA ARG A 715 -6.17 22.77 -9.14
C ARG A 715 -5.28 22.70 -10.38
N ASN A 716 -4.02 22.26 -10.28
CA ASN A 716 -3.12 22.22 -11.45
C ASN A 716 -3.01 20.85 -12.13
N ALA A 717 -3.37 19.75 -11.44
CA ALA A 717 -3.23 18.40 -11.99
C ALA A 717 -4.29 18.04 -13.05
N LEU A 718 -5.38 18.81 -13.12
CA LEU A 718 -6.49 18.60 -14.07
C LEU A 718 -6.33 19.38 -15.39
N GLU A 719 -5.46 20.40 -15.45
CA GLU A 719 -5.18 21.14 -16.69
C GLU A 719 -4.12 20.43 -17.55
N ASP A 720 -3.09 19.83 -16.94
CA ASP A 720 -2.06 19.07 -17.68
C ASP A 720 -2.54 17.69 -18.17
N ALA A 721 -3.59 17.14 -17.56
CA ALA A 721 -4.20 15.88 -17.98
C ALA A 721 -5.23 16.04 -19.12
N ASN A 722 -5.66 17.26 -19.45
CA ASN A 722 -6.74 17.55 -20.41
C ASN A 722 -6.31 18.38 -21.64
N MET A 723 -5.04 18.31 -22.05
CA MET A 723 -4.68 18.78 -23.39
C MET A 723 -5.12 17.78 -24.47
N HIS A 724 -6.27 18.08 -25.09
CA HIS A 724 -6.68 17.80 -26.47
C HIS A 724 -6.38 16.39 -27.05
N TRP A 725 -7.40 15.52 -27.09
CA TRP A 725 -7.37 14.28 -27.89
C TRP A 725 -8.66 14.02 -28.68
N GLU A 726 -9.41 15.08 -29.02
CA GLU A 726 -10.54 14.99 -29.97
C GLU A 726 -10.13 15.60 -31.32
N ASP A 727 -9.27 14.88 -32.03
CA ASP A 727 -9.21 14.80 -33.51
C ASP A 727 -7.89 14.11 -33.90
N GLU A 728 -7.85 12.77 -33.98
CA GLU A 728 -6.90 12.00 -34.83
C GLU A 728 -7.24 10.48 -34.80
N PRO A 729 -6.88 9.72 -35.85
CA PRO A 729 -7.65 8.58 -36.33
C PRO A 729 -7.40 7.28 -35.55
N ALA A 730 -8.44 6.44 -35.48
CA ALA A 730 -8.36 5.08 -34.96
C ALA A 730 -7.23 4.27 -35.65
N PRO A 731 -6.53 3.36 -34.92
CA PRO A 731 -5.60 2.45 -35.56
C PRO A 731 -6.35 1.64 -36.64
N PRO A 732 -5.74 1.40 -37.81
CA PRO A 732 -6.44 0.84 -38.95
C PRO A 732 -7.09 -0.50 -38.58
N SER A 733 -8.40 -0.54 -38.81
CA SER A 733 -9.30 -1.63 -38.43
C SER A 733 -8.87 -2.97 -39.03
N ASN A 734 -8.79 -3.97 -38.16
CA ASN A 734 -8.77 -5.42 -38.39
C ASN A 734 -9.45 -5.85 -39.72
N GLN A 735 -8.67 -5.97 -40.79
CA GLN A 735 -8.95 -6.92 -41.87
C GLN A 735 -7.93 -8.03 -41.71
N GLY A 736 -8.40 -9.27 -41.59
CA GLY A 736 -7.59 -10.41 -41.18
C GLY A 736 -6.30 -10.53 -41.99
N GLU A 737 -5.19 -10.15 -41.37
CA GLU A 737 -3.85 -10.39 -41.86
C GLU A 737 -3.01 -11.03 -40.76
N ASP A 738 -2.23 -12.01 -41.21
CA ASP A 738 -1.36 -12.91 -40.47
C ASP A 738 -0.40 -12.12 -39.57
N LEU A 739 -0.30 -12.43 -38.28
CA LEU A 739 0.72 -11.86 -37.37
C LEU A 739 2.15 -12.14 -37.86
N SER A 740 2.34 -13.07 -38.81
CA SER A 740 3.58 -13.29 -39.54
C SER A 740 3.88 -12.25 -40.62
N ALA A 741 2.90 -11.47 -41.09
CA ALA A 741 3.08 -10.42 -42.11
C ALA A 741 3.69 -9.14 -41.52
N VAL A 742 3.39 -8.81 -40.25
CA VAL A 742 4.08 -7.74 -39.50
C VAL A 742 5.55 -8.11 -39.21
N LEU A 743 5.90 -9.39 -39.34
CA LEU A 743 7.22 -9.95 -39.11
C LEU A 743 7.97 -10.38 -40.39
N ASN A 744 7.37 -10.26 -41.59
CA ASN A 744 7.97 -10.64 -42.87
C ASN A 744 7.96 -9.44 -43.84
N PHE A 745 9.14 -8.86 -44.13
CA PHE A 745 9.29 -7.85 -45.19
C PHE A 745 10.54 -8.15 -46.04
N ASP A 746 10.35 -8.16 -47.36
CA ASP A 746 11.29 -8.61 -48.39
C ASP A 746 11.61 -7.47 -49.40
N ASN A 747 12.72 -7.65 -50.15
CA ASN A 747 13.32 -6.85 -51.26
C ASN A 747 14.45 -5.86 -50.90
N GLY A 748 15.63 -5.84 -51.54
CA GLY A 748 16.16 -6.61 -52.67
C GLY A 748 17.60 -6.17 -53.05
N ASN A 749 18.28 -7.01 -53.85
CA ASN A 749 19.58 -6.86 -54.56
C ASN A 749 20.91 -7.01 -53.78
N SER A 750 21.41 -8.24 -53.72
CA SER A 750 22.55 -8.76 -54.54
C SER A 750 23.36 -9.86 -53.80
N PRO A 751 23.94 -10.83 -54.52
CA PRO A 751 24.44 -12.09 -53.95
C PRO A 751 25.95 -12.07 -53.69
N ASP A 752 26.43 -12.63 -52.58
CA ASP A 752 27.52 -13.63 -52.56
C ASP A 752 28.07 -13.96 -51.15
N SER A 753 28.54 -15.21 -51.03
CA SER A 753 29.53 -15.75 -50.08
C SER A 753 29.08 -16.36 -48.72
N SER A 754 28.47 -17.54 -48.84
CA SER A 754 28.87 -18.83 -48.23
C SER A 754 29.78 -18.91 -46.98
N GLU A 755 29.26 -19.67 -45.99
CA GLU A 755 29.90 -20.84 -45.33
C GLU A 755 30.75 -20.74 -44.04
N ALA A 756 30.91 -19.59 -43.38
CA ALA A 756 31.74 -19.53 -42.15
C ALA A 756 31.01 -19.46 -40.78
N TRP A 757 29.69 -19.28 -40.72
CA TRP A 757 28.99 -18.84 -39.49
C TRP A 757 28.10 -19.90 -38.78
N ARG A 758 28.46 -21.20 -38.82
CA ARG A 758 27.62 -22.27 -38.23
C ARG A 758 27.95 -22.68 -36.79
N SER A 759 28.76 -21.93 -36.03
CA SER A 759 29.12 -22.37 -34.66
C SER A 759 29.31 -21.23 -33.64
N SER A 760 28.24 -20.52 -33.26
CA SER A 760 28.12 -19.83 -31.94
C SER A 760 26.79 -19.07 -31.79
N THR A 761 25.63 -19.74 -31.77
CA THR A 761 24.36 -19.02 -31.52
C THR A 761 23.25 -19.95 -31.02
N SER A 762 23.23 -20.28 -29.72
CA SER A 762 22.19 -21.18 -29.16
C SER A 762 21.05 -20.45 -28.41
N GLN A 763 21.25 -19.23 -27.88
CA GLN A 763 20.22 -18.55 -27.07
C GLN A 763 19.41 -17.43 -27.73
N LYS A 764 19.93 -16.76 -28.78
CA LYS A 764 19.08 -15.92 -29.67
C LYS A 764 17.87 -16.71 -30.19
N ASN A 765 17.96 -18.04 -30.17
CA ASN A 765 16.94 -18.96 -30.59
C ASN A 765 15.82 -19.17 -29.55
N LEU A 766 15.95 -19.08 -28.22
CA LEU A 766 14.87 -19.59 -27.35
C LEU A 766 13.60 -18.72 -27.35
N PHE A 767 13.71 -17.39 -27.12
CA PHE A 767 12.55 -16.50 -27.23
C PHE A 767 12.04 -16.44 -28.66
N ARG A 768 12.94 -16.28 -29.64
CA ARG A 768 12.57 -16.24 -31.05
C ARG A 768 11.92 -17.53 -31.51
N HIS A 769 12.37 -18.67 -31.03
CA HIS A 769 11.76 -19.98 -31.30
C HIS A 769 10.43 -20.12 -30.58
N LYS A 770 10.32 -19.72 -29.30
CA LYS A 770 9.02 -19.69 -28.60
C LYS A 770 8.04 -18.73 -29.29
N LEU A 771 8.50 -17.57 -29.77
CA LEU A 771 7.69 -16.59 -30.51
C LEU A 771 7.28 -17.14 -31.89
N ALA A 772 8.23 -17.65 -32.67
CA ALA A 772 7.98 -18.24 -33.98
C ALA A 772 7.14 -19.53 -33.90
N ALA A 773 7.24 -20.27 -32.79
CA ALA A 773 6.41 -21.44 -32.50
C ALA A 773 5.06 -21.09 -31.85
N GLY A 774 4.76 -19.80 -31.60
CA GLY A 774 3.50 -19.36 -30.97
C GLY A 774 3.33 -19.83 -29.51
N GLN A 775 4.42 -20.11 -28.81
CA GLN A 775 4.45 -20.65 -27.44
C GLN A 775 4.53 -19.57 -26.35
N LEU A 776 4.39 -18.29 -26.71
CA LEU A 776 4.45 -17.18 -25.77
C LEU A 776 3.07 -16.63 -25.48
N ALA A 777 2.80 -16.37 -24.21
CA ALA A 777 1.59 -15.68 -23.82
C ALA A 777 1.54 -14.26 -24.42
N ARG A 778 0.34 -13.89 -24.89
CA ARG A 778 0.08 -12.59 -25.52
C ARG A 778 0.45 -11.43 -24.60
N CYS A 779 0.11 -11.52 -23.31
CA CYS A 779 0.43 -10.52 -22.30
C CYS A 779 1.94 -10.21 -22.21
N VAL A 780 2.79 -11.23 -22.28
CA VAL A 780 4.26 -11.08 -22.23
C VAL A 780 4.78 -10.40 -23.48
N VAL A 781 4.28 -10.77 -24.66
CA VAL A 781 4.69 -10.15 -25.93
C VAL A 781 4.34 -8.66 -25.94
N LEU A 782 3.11 -8.31 -25.55
CA LEU A 782 2.63 -6.92 -25.51
C LEU A 782 3.38 -6.09 -24.46
N ALA A 783 3.66 -6.65 -23.28
CA ALA A 783 4.42 -5.96 -22.24
C ALA A 783 5.87 -5.68 -22.69
N VAL A 784 6.53 -6.63 -23.36
CA VAL A 784 7.88 -6.44 -23.93
C VAL A 784 7.85 -5.36 -25.02
N LEU A 785 6.85 -5.37 -25.90
CA LEU A 785 6.69 -4.34 -26.93
C LEU A 785 6.55 -2.95 -26.29
N ALA A 786 5.62 -2.78 -25.33
CA ALA A 786 5.42 -1.54 -24.59
C ALA A 786 6.71 -1.04 -23.90
N SER A 787 7.50 -1.95 -23.33
CA SER A 787 8.78 -1.58 -22.71
C SER A 787 9.82 -1.17 -23.75
N SER A 788 9.87 -1.83 -24.92
CA SER A 788 10.90 -1.64 -25.93
C SER A 788 10.71 -0.41 -26.82
N LEU A 789 9.45 0.01 -27.06
CA LEU A 789 9.11 1.09 -27.99
C LEU A 789 9.75 2.44 -27.65
N ARG A 790 9.99 2.72 -26.37
CA ARG A 790 10.67 3.96 -25.92
C ARG A 790 12.09 4.11 -26.45
N PHE A 791 12.68 3.03 -26.96
CA PHE A 791 14.01 2.99 -27.55
C PHE A 791 13.97 2.78 -29.07
N SER A 792 12.78 2.84 -29.67
CA SER A 792 12.60 2.65 -31.10
C SER A 792 12.72 3.97 -31.84
N GLY A 793 13.59 4.01 -32.84
CA GLY A 793 13.64 5.10 -33.83
C GLY A 793 12.76 4.84 -35.06
N HIS A 794 11.86 3.86 -34.98
CA HIS A 794 11.07 3.43 -36.13
C HIS A 794 10.07 4.52 -36.55
N THR A 795 10.09 4.87 -37.84
CA THR A 795 9.30 5.98 -38.42
C THR A 795 7.80 5.85 -38.17
N TYR A 796 7.27 4.63 -38.14
CA TYR A 796 5.87 4.34 -37.83
C TYR A 796 5.37 4.95 -36.51
N TYR A 797 6.22 5.00 -35.48
CA TYR A 797 5.83 5.50 -34.15
C TYR A 797 6.28 6.96 -33.91
N GLN A 798 6.88 7.60 -34.91
CA GLN A 798 7.42 8.96 -34.76
C GLN A 798 6.28 9.94 -34.42
N GLY A 799 6.39 10.63 -33.28
CA GLY A 799 5.36 11.54 -32.78
C GLY A 799 4.27 10.90 -31.92
N ALA A 800 4.10 9.57 -31.97
CA ALA A 800 3.07 8.83 -31.24
C ALA A 800 3.64 7.71 -30.34
N THR A 801 4.95 7.72 -30.05
CA THR A 801 5.63 6.66 -29.27
C THR A 801 5.03 6.48 -27.88
N SER A 802 4.69 7.57 -27.18
CA SER A 802 4.12 7.50 -25.82
C SER A 802 2.72 6.86 -25.83
N GLU A 803 1.85 7.28 -26.75
CA GLU A 803 0.53 6.68 -26.94
C GLU A 803 0.61 5.19 -27.28
N ALA A 804 1.53 4.82 -28.18
CA ALA A 804 1.73 3.42 -28.54
C ALA A 804 2.19 2.58 -27.34
N ILE A 805 3.13 3.08 -26.53
CA ILE A 805 3.57 2.41 -25.29
C ILE A 805 2.37 2.17 -24.36
N GLN A 806 1.54 3.18 -24.15
CA GLN A 806 0.36 3.06 -23.28
C GLN A 806 -0.68 2.09 -23.84
N ALA A 807 -0.91 2.10 -25.15
CA ALA A 807 -1.84 1.19 -25.81
C ALA A 807 -1.40 -0.27 -25.65
N TYR A 808 -0.13 -0.59 -25.93
CA TYR A 808 0.40 -1.94 -25.75
C TYR A 808 0.42 -2.38 -24.28
N ALA A 809 0.74 -1.46 -23.35
CA ALA A 809 0.71 -1.75 -21.91
C ALA A 809 -0.72 -2.06 -21.42
N ARG A 810 -1.71 -1.31 -21.91
CA ARG A 810 -3.13 -1.54 -21.62
C ARG A 810 -3.60 -2.89 -22.15
N GLU A 811 -3.31 -3.19 -23.40
CA GLU A 811 -3.65 -4.49 -24.01
C GLU A 811 -2.97 -5.67 -23.30
N ALA A 812 -1.71 -5.50 -22.87
CA ALA A 812 -0.99 -6.50 -22.09
C ALA A 812 -1.69 -6.77 -20.74
N TRP A 813 -2.12 -5.71 -20.05
CA TRP A 813 -2.82 -5.79 -18.78
C TRP A 813 -4.19 -6.45 -18.91
N LEU A 814 -4.94 -6.11 -19.96
CA LEU A 814 -6.21 -6.77 -20.28
C LEU A 814 -6.03 -8.26 -20.56
N SER A 815 -4.97 -8.63 -21.28
CA SER A 815 -4.62 -10.04 -21.52
C SER A 815 -4.27 -10.78 -20.22
N VAL A 816 -3.55 -10.14 -19.27
CA VAL A 816 -3.33 -10.74 -17.94
C VAL A 816 -4.66 -11.05 -17.24
N LEU A 817 -5.58 -10.09 -17.24
CA LEU A 817 -6.82 -10.21 -16.48
C LEU A 817 -7.85 -11.15 -17.12
N ASN A 818 -8.01 -11.06 -18.45
CA ASN A 818 -9.00 -11.84 -19.17
C ASN A 818 -8.51 -13.26 -19.47
N ASP A 819 -7.25 -13.43 -19.87
CA ASP A 819 -6.77 -14.71 -20.39
C ASP A 819 -6.19 -15.61 -19.28
N HIS A 820 -5.73 -15.03 -18.17
CA HIS A 820 -5.02 -15.77 -17.12
C HIS A 820 -5.65 -15.69 -15.72
N MET A 821 -6.42 -14.64 -15.40
CA MET A 821 -7.06 -14.49 -14.09
C MET A 821 -8.54 -14.92 -14.07
N ALA A 822 -9.15 -15.16 -15.23
CA ALA A 822 -10.55 -15.57 -15.36
C ALA A 822 -10.77 -17.09 -15.36
N LEU A 823 -9.69 -17.89 -15.45
CA LEU A 823 -9.74 -19.35 -15.48
C LEU A 823 -9.58 -19.92 -14.04
N GLU A 824 -10.18 -21.09 -13.76
CA GLU A 824 -10.06 -21.80 -12.46
C GLU A 824 -8.63 -22.33 -12.18
N ASP A 825 -7.69 -22.12 -13.10
CA ASP A 825 -6.30 -22.59 -13.02
C ASP A 825 -5.37 -21.58 -12.32
N MET A 826 -4.31 -22.08 -11.68
CA MET A 826 -3.29 -21.24 -11.05
C MET A 826 -2.57 -20.38 -12.11
N PRO A 827 -2.35 -19.06 -11.86
CA PRO A 827 -1.69 -18.18 -12.81
C PRO A 827 -0.25 -18.63 -13.10
N GLY A 828 0.11 -18.67 -14.39
CA GLY A 828 1.41 -19.12 -14.86
C GLY A 828 2.55 -18.10 -14.66
N LEU A 829 3.78 -18.54 -14.97
CA LEU A 829 5.00 -17.72 -14.88
C LEU A 829 4.91 -16.44 -15.73
N GLU A 830 4.16 -16.50 -16.83
CA GLU A 830 3.93 -15.45 -17.80
C GLU A 830 3.21 -14.24 -17.18
N VAL A 831 2.32 -14.49 -16.20
CA VAL A 831 1.62 -13.42 -15.47
C VAL A 831 2.64 -12.63 -14.65
N ALA A 832 3.47 -13.31 -13.86
CA ALA A 832 4.51 -12.64 -13.07
C ALA A 832 5.48 -11.85 -13.95
N GLN A 833 5.87 -12.39 -15.12
CA GLN A 833 6.72 -11.69 -16.08
C GLN A 833 6.05 -10.42 -16.63
N ALA A 834 4.82 -10.53 -17.11
CA ALA A 834 4.09 -9.41 -17.71
C ALA A 834 3.80 -8.30 -16.68
N THR A 835 3.31 -8.66 -15.49
CA THR A 835 2.99 -7.68 -14.45
C THR A 835 4.24 -6.99 -13.89
N ASN A 836 5.37 -7.69 -13.81
CA ASN A 836 6.65 -7.10 -13.42
C ASN A 836 7.13 -6.04 -14.43
N ILE A 837 6.99 -6.30 -15.73
CA ILE A 837 7.33 -5.31 -16.77
C ILE A 837 6.35 -4.12 -16.75
N LEU A 838 5.05 -4.39 -16.66
CA LEU A 838 4.03 -3.34 -16.62
C LEU A 838 4.15 -2.45 -15.38
N ALA A 839 4.60 -3.01 -14.25
CA ALA A 839 4.90 -2.24 -13.04
C ALA A 839 5.95 -1.16 -13.29
N ILE A 840 7.03 -1.48 -14.03
CA ILE A 840 8.06 -0.48 -14.39
C ILE A 840 7.45 0.62 -15.25
N ILE A 841 6.66 0.25 -16.26
CA ILE A 841 6.05 1.20 -17.20
C ILE A 841 5.17 2.21 -16.45
N ASP A 842 4.26 1.73 -15.61
CA ASP A 842 3.36 2.61 -14.87
C ASP A 842 4.06 3.43 -13.81
N PHE A 843 4.98 2.82 -13.05
CA PHE A 843 5.73 3.52 -12.02
C PHE A 843 6.55 4.69 -12.60
N THR A 844 7.23 4.45 -13.73
CA THR A 844 8.06 5.46 -14.42
C THR A 844 7.26 6.49 -15.22
N SER A 845 5.99 6.23 -15.54
CA SER A 845 5.06 7.25 -16.06
C SER A 845 4.44 8.12 -14.95
N GLY A 846 4.81 7.91 -13.68
CA GLY A 846 4.26 8.63 -12.53
C GLY A 846 2.95 8.06 -11.98
N ARG A 847 2.43 6.96 -12.53
CA ARG A 847 1.28 6.21 -12.00
C ARG A 847 1.75 5.23 -10.91
N THR A 848 2.32 5.78 -9.84
CA THR A 848 2.99 5.00 -8.78
C THR A 848 2.07 3.98 -8.12
N SER A 849 0.81 4.31 -7.84
CA SER A 849 -0.13 3.37 -7.23
C SER A 849 -0.47 2.19 -8.15
N SER A 850 -0.61 2.44 -9.46
CA SER A 850 -0.78 1.38 -10.45
C SER A 850 0.46 0.49 -10.55
N GLY A 851 1.65 1.11 -10.57
CA GLY A 851 2.93 0.40 -10.53
C GLY A 851 3.03 -0.53 -9.32
N TRP A 852 2.69 -0.02 -8.13
CA TRP A 852 2.68 -0.78 -6.86
C TRP A 852 1.67 -1.92 -6.84
N LEU A 853 0.48 -1.74 -7.42
CA LEU A 853 -0.49 -2.81 -7.59
C LEU A 853 0.10 -3.95 -8.42
N LYS A 854 0.71 -3.61 -9.57
CA LYS A 854 1.21 -4.59 -10.54
C LYS A 854 2.42 -5.37 -10.02
N ILE A 855 3.35 -4.71 -9.30
CA ILE A 855 4.43 -5.43 -8.59
C ILE A 855 3.87 -6.24 -7.41
N GLY A 856 2.86 -5.76 -6.68
CA GLY A 856 2.21 -6.53 -5.63
C GLY A 856 1.56 -7.81 -6.15
N LEU A 857 0.93 -7.75 -7.33
CA LEU A 857 0.41 -8.93 -8.03
C LEU A 857 1.55 -9.85 -8.48
N ALA A 858 2.64 -9.31 -9.05
CA ALA A 858 3.81 -10.11 -9.44
C ALA A 858 4.41 -10.87 -8.24
N VAL A 859 4.52 -10.23 -7.08
CA VAL A 859 5.00 -10.84 -5.82
C VAL A 859 4.08 -11.97 -5.38
N ARG A 860 2.75 -11.75 -5.37
CA ARG A 860 1.78 -12.79 -4.99
C ARG A 860 1.84 -14.00 -5.91
N VAL A 861 1.86 -13.78 -7.23
CA VAL A 861 1.99 -14.86 -8.21
C VAL A 861 3.33 -15.60 -8.03
N ALA A 862 4.43 -14.89 -7.76
CA ALA A 862 5.71 -15.51 -7.48
C ALA A 862 5.70 -16.36 -6.18
N GLN A 863 4.97 -15.92 -5.15
CA GLN A 863 4.78 -16.66 -3.90
C GLN A 863 3.92 -17.91 -4.11
N ASP A 864 2.81 -17.78 -4.85
CA ASP A 864 1.89 -18.89 -5.17
C ASP A 864 2.59 -19.96 -6.02
N LEU A 865 3.43 -19.55 -6.98
CA LEU A 865 4.27 -20.43 -7.78
C LEU A 865 5.52 -20.96 -7.02
N GLN A 866 5.69 -20.57 -5.76
CA GLN A 866 6.82 -20.92 -4.90
C GLN A 866 8.19 -20.59 -5.51
N LEU A 867 8.30 -19.50 -6.29
CA LEU A 867 9.55 -19.14 -6.97
C LEU A 867 10.68 -18.70 -6.03
N MET A 868 10.35 -18.46 -4.74
CA MET A 868 11.31 -18.20 -3.66
C MET A 868 12.09 -19.44 -3.22
N LYS A 869 11.65 -20.64 -3.63
CA LYS A 869 12.30 -21.92 -3.35
C LYS A 869 13.01 -22.44 -4.60
N GLU A 870 13.99 -23.31 -4.39
CA GLU A 870 14.69 -23.94 -5.50
C GLU A 870 13.72 -24.76 -6.36
N PRO A 871 13.68 -24.55 -7.69
CA PRO A 871 12.81 -25.31 -8.58
C PRO A 871 13.11 -26.81 -8.53
N SER A 872 12.08 -27.63 -8.69
CA SER A 872 12.21 -29.08 -8.67
C SER A 872 13.19 -29.58 -9.73
N GLU A 873 14.04 -30.55 -9.35
CA GLU A 873 14.93 -31.27 -10.28
C GLU A 873 14.19 -31.98 -11.41
N SER A 874 12.88 -32.21 -11.26
CA SER A 874 12.03 -32.79 -12.30
C SER A 874 11.78 -31.86 -13.49
N LEU A 875 11.98 -30.55 -13.33
CA LEU A 875 11.81 -29.57 -14.41
C LEU A 875 13.03 -29.54 -15.34
N PRO A 876 12.85 -29.26 -16.64
CA PRO A 876 13.98 -29.03 -17.54
C PRO A 876 14.91 -27.93 -17.01
N PRO A 877 16.25 -28.07 -17.13
CA PRO A 877 17.21 -27.08 -16.60
C PRO A 877 16.96 -25.63 -17.09
N VAL A 878 16.47 -25.49 -18.32
CA VAL A 878 16.10 -24.20 -18.91
C VAL A 878 14.89 -23.56 -18.21
N GLU A 879 13.92 -24.36 -17.76
CA GLU A 879 12.74 -23.86 -17.05
C GLU A 879 13.07 -23.54 -15.59
N GLN A 880 13.93 -24.35 -14.95
CA GLN A 880 14.47 -24.03 -13.63
C GLN A 880 15.15 -22.65 -13.65
N GLU A 881 15.96 -22.39 -14.67
CA GLU A 881 16.65 -21.12 -14.84
C GLU A 881 15.69 -19.95 -15.16
N GLU A 882 14.65 -20.18 -15.98
CA GLU A 882 13.61 -19.20 -16.26
C GLU A 882 12.85 -18.79 -14.99
N ARG A 883 12.58 -19.74 -14.08
CA ARG A 883 11.97 -19.50 -12.78
C ARG A 883 12.87 -18.69 -11.84
N ARG A 884 14.16 -19.04 -11.73
CA ARG A 884 15.15 -18.26 -10.93
C ARG A 884 15.21 -16.81 -11.41
N ARG A 885 15.37 -16.61 -12.72
CA ARG A 885 15.47 -15.26 -13.31
C ARG A 885 14.18 -14.45 -13.12
N CYS A 886 13.01 -15.07 -13.26
CA CYS A 886 11.74 -14.41 -13.00
C CYS A 886 11.64 -13.94 -11.55
N PHE A 887 11.97 -14.82 -10.58
CA PHE A 887 11.94 -14.46 -9.17
C PHE A 887 12.87 -13.30 -8.86
N TRP A 888 14.16 -13.41 -9.24
CA TRP A 888 15.14 -12.38 -8.91
C TRP A 888 14.85 -11.04 -9.59
N SER A 889 14.13 -11.04 -10.71
CA SER A 889 13.59 -9.83 -11.32
C SER A 889 12.50 -9.16 -10.47
N VAL A 890 11.54 -9.95 -9.99
CA VAL A 890 10.48 -9.47 -9.08
C VAL A 890 11.08 -8.98 -7.75
N TYR A 891 12.04 -9.73 -7.20
CA TYR A 891 12.79 -9.35 -5.99
C TYR A 891 13.47 -8.00 -6.16
N LEU A 892 14.26 -7.82 -7.21
CA LEU A 892 14.98 -6.56 -7.42
C LEU A 892 14.00 -5.41 -7.62
N LEU A 893 12.95 -5.60 -8.42
CA LEU A 893 11.98 -4.54 -8.66
C LEU A 893 11.24 -4.14 -7.37
N ASP A 894 10.88 -5.10 -6.52
CA ASP A 894 10.31 -4.84 -5.18
C ASP A 894 11.23 -3.94 -4.35
N LYS A 895 12.55 -4.17 -4.36
CA LYS A 895 13.52 -3.30 -3.65
C LYS A 895 13.55 -1.88 -4.20
N LEU A 896 13.53 -1.73 -5.53
CA LEU A 896 13.63 -0.42 -6.18
C LEU A 896 12.34 0.40 -5.98
N VAL A 897 11.17 -0.14 -6.28
CA VAL A 897 9.91 0.63 -6.26
C VAL A 897 9.36 0.86 -4.84
N SER A 898 9.95 0.22 -3.83
CA SER A 898 9.65 0.46 -2.41
C SER A 898 10.55 1.51 -1.77
N LEU A 899 11.47 2.12 -2.53
CA LEU A 899 12.43 3.09 -2.03
C LEU A 899 11.74 4.43 -1.71
N GLY A 900 11.01 4.46 -0.61
CA GLY A 900 10.19 5.60 -0.18
C GLY A 900 9.32 5.25 1.04
N ARG A 901 8.48 6.20 1.46
CA ARG A 901 7.66 6.09 2.67
C ARG A 901 6.33 5.37 2.45
N ASP A 902 5.81 5.40 1.22
CA ASP A 902 4.43 5.01 0.92
C ASP A 902 4.24 3.49 0.68
N ARG A 903 5.32 2.73 0.46
CA ARG A 903 5.27 1.28 0.21
C ARG A 903 6.31 0.50 1.01
N HIS A 904 5.85 -0.47 1.79
CA HIS A 904 6.72 -1.44 2.47
C HIS A 904 7.26 -2.49 1.51
N LEU A 905 8.46 -3.01 1.81
CA LEU A 905 9.03 -4.14 1.07
C LEU A 905 8.14 -5.39 1.22
N ALA A 906 7.81 -6.03 0.11
CA ALA A 906 6.95 -7.22 0.12
C ALA A 906 7.77 -8.51 0.20
N ILE A 907 8.98 -8.52 -0.35
CA ILE A 907 9.90 -9.67 -0.28
C ILE A 907 11.02 -9.37 0.71
N LEU A 908 11.13 -10.19 1.75
CA LEU A 908 12.19 -10.11 2.76
C LEU A 908 13.38 -10.99 2.36
N ASP A 909 14.61 -10.52 2.63
CA ASP A 909 15.84 -11.20 2.22
C ASP A 909 15.92 -12.60 2.85
N GLU A 910 15.44 -12.73 4.09
CA GLU A 910 15.43 -13.96 4.88
C GLU A 910 14.50 -15.04 4.28
N SER A 911 13.51 -14.63 3.48
CA SER A 911 12.57 -15.53 2.80
C SER A 911 13.08 -16.07 1.45
N CYS A 912 14.24 -15.59 0.99
CA CYS A 912 14.82 -15.94 -0.30
C CYS A 912 15.74 -17.16 -0.17
N HIS A 913 15.23 -18.35 -0.48
CA HIS A 913 16.00 -19.61 -0.42
C HIS A 913 16.45 -20.13 -1.80
N VAL A 914 15.88 -19.60 -2.88
CA VAL A 914 16.25 -19.92 -4.25
C VAL A 914 17.66 -19.44 -4.59
N GLN A 915 18.38 -20.22 -5.40
CA GLN A 915 19.71 -19.87 -5.87
C GLN A 915 19.67 -18.69 -6.86
N LEU A 916 20.78 -17.95 -6.91
CA LEU A 916 20.99 -16.93 -7.93
C LEU A 916 21.10 -17.59 -9.31
N PRO A 917 20.64 -16.91 -10.39
CA PRO A 917 20.78 -17.38 -11.75
C PRO A 917 22.24 -17.63 -12.13
N CYS A 918 22.45 -18.45 -13.16
CA CYS A 918 23.80 -18.62 -13.71
C CYS A 918 24.27 -17.33 -14.41
N ASP A 919 25.59 -17.16 -14.53
CA ASP A 919 26.16 -16.02 -15.24
C ASP A 919 25.71 -15.97 -16.72
N GLU A 920 25.83 -14.79 -17.31
CA GLU A 920 25.32 -14.54 -18.66
C GLU A 920 26.06 -15.37 -19.75
N PRO A 921 27.39 -15.56 -19.71
CA PRO A 921 28.08 -16.47 -20.63
C PRO A 921 27.61 -17.94 -20.54
N MET A 922 27.39 -18.47 -19.33
CA MET A 922 26.92 -19.83 -19.08
C MET A 922 25.47 -20.00 -19.53
N PHE A 923 24.64 -18.98 -19.31
CA PHE A 923 23.29 -18.92 -19.85
C PHE A 923 23.32 -19.02 -21.37
N ARG A 924 24.11 -18.16 -22.06
CA ARG A 924 24.25 -18.10 -23.54
C ARG A 924 24.74 -19.38 -24.18
N SER A 925 25.61 -20.10 -23.51
CA SER A 925 26.14 -21.39 -23.98
C SER A 925 25.19 -22.56 -23.73
N GLY A 926 24.07 -22.35 -23.01
CA GLY A 926 23.11 -23.41 -22.65
C GLY A 926 23.65 -24.39 -21.61
N CYS A 927 24.74 -24.03 -20.92
CA CYS A 927 25.39 -24.88 -19.91
C CYS A 927 24.75 -24.69 -18.53
N TYR A 928 23.43 -24.80 -18.45
CA TYR A 928 22.67 -24.64 -17.19
C TYR A 928 23.23 -25.57 -16.10
N GLY A 929 23.56 -25.02 -14.93
CA GLY A 929 24.01 -25.79 -13.77
C GLY A 929 25.50 -26.18 -13.74
N ARG A 930 26.36 -25.64 -14.63
CA ARG A 930 27.83 -25.83 -14.55
C ARG A 930 28.54 -24.71 -13.78
N GLY A 931 27.98 -24.29 -12.65
CA GLY A 931 28.54 -23.27 -11.76
C GLY A 931 28.25 -23.61 -10.31
N GLU A 932 29.05 -23.09 -9.39
CA GLU A 932 28.81 -23.26 -7.95
C GLU A 932 27.50 -22.55 -7.56
N PRO A 933 26.55 -23.23 -6.90
CA PRO A 933 25.28 -22.65 -6.51
C PRO A 933 25.49 -21.60 -5.42
N VAL A 934 25.06 -20.37 -5.67
CA VAL A 934 25.20 -19.26 -4.73
C VAL A 934 23.82 -18.75 -4.35
N THR A 935 23.58 -18.60 -3.06
CA THR A 935 22.38 -17.98 -2.49
C THR A 935 22.66 -16.55 -2.05
N LEU A 936 21.60 -15.75 -1.86
CA LEU A 936 21.75 -14.39 -1.33
C LEU A 936 22.40 -14.36 0.07
N HIS A 937 22.09 -15.34 0.91
CA HIS A 937 22.69 -15.46 2.24
C HIS A 937 24.21 -15.68 2.17
N GLN A 938 24.67 -16.53 1.24
CA GLN A 938 26.11 -16.71 0.98
C GLN A 938 26.75 -15.43 0.42
N LEU A 939 26.03 -14.67 -0.42
CA LEU A 939 26.50 -13.35 -0.82
C LEU A 939 26.61 -12.39 0.37
N LEU A 940 25.75 -12.42 1.36
CA LEU A 940 25.86 -11.47 2.48
C LEU A 940 26.84 -11.92 3.58
N ASP A 941 27.38 -13.14 3.51
CA ASP A 941 28.35 -13.66 4.49
C ASP A 941 29.79 -13.24 4.17
N TRP A 942 30.48 -12.67 5.17
CA TRP A 942 31.90 -12.27 5.08
C TRP A 942 32.86 -13.45 4.88
N LYS A 943 32.44 -14.67 5.19
CA LYS A 943 33.27 -15.88 5.03
C LYS A 943 33.34 -16.41 3.60
N THR A 944 32.45 -15.95 2.72
CA THR A 944 32.41 -16.38 1.32
C THR A 944 33.60 -15.81 0.56
N ASP A 945 34.30 -16.65 -0.21
CA ASP A 945 35.45 -16.23 -1.02
C ASP A 945 35.05 -15.24 -2.12
N ASN A 946 35.85 -14.19 -2.31
CA ASN A 946 35.64 -13.15 -3.31
C ASN A 946 35.63 -13.70 -4.75
N SER A 947 36.33 -14.82 -4.99
CA SER A 947 36.37 -15.49 -6.30
C SER A 947 34.98 -15.96 -6.77
N VAL A 948 34.07 -16.25 -5.83
CA VAL A 948 32.70 -16.74 -6.08
C VAL A 948 31.74 -15.61 -6.45
N VAL A 949 32.10 -14.35 -6.22
CA VAL A 949 31.15 -13.21 -6.22
C VAL A 949 31.36 -12.23 -7.40
N GLN A 950 32.37 -12.45 -8.24
CA GLN A 950 32.76 -11.47 -9.28
C GLN A 950 31.77 -11.30 -10.44
N ASP A 951 30.67 -12.05 -10.47
CA ASP A 951 29.63 -11.89 -11.49
C ASP A 951 28.80 -10.62 -11.25
N GLY A 952 28.57 -9.85 -12.32
CA GLY A 952 27.84 -8.60 -12.25
C GLY A 952 26.41 -8.74 -11.73
N PHE A 953 25.70 -9.81 -12.09
CA PHE A 953 24.32 -10.01 -11.63
C PHE A 953 24.28 -10.28 -10.12
N ARG A 954 25.20 -11.12 -9.61
CA ARG A 954 25.36 -11.38 -8.17
C ARG A 954 25.62 -10.09 -7.40
N LEU A 955 26.51 -9.23 -7.92
CA LEU A 955 26.75 -7.91 -7.35
C LEU A 955 25.49 -7.03 -7.37
N ALA A 956 24.71 -7.02 -8.46
CA ALA A 956 23.46 -6.27 -8.51
C ALA A 956 22.43 -6.74 -7.46
N MET A 957 22.32 -8.05 -7.21
CA MET A 957 21.44 -8.60 -6.17
C MET A 957 21.91 -8.24 -4.76
N MET A 958 23.21 -8.30 -4.51
CA MET A 958 23.79 -7.89 -3.23
C MET A 958 23.56 -6.40 -2.97
N ALA A 959 23.73 -5.54 -3.98
CA ALA A 959 23.45 -4.12 -3.91
C ALA A 959 21.96 -3.86 -3.63
N GLY A 960 21.07 -4.59 -4.29
CA GLY A 960 19.62 -4.53 -4.06
C GLY A 960 19.21 -4.94 -2.64
N ALA A 961 19.84 -5.97 -2.05
CA ALA A 961 19.61 -6.37 -0.67
C ALA A 961 20.04 -5.28 0.33
N ILE A 962 21.23 -4.69 0.13
CA ILE A 962 21.70 -3.57 0.95
C ILE A 962 20.76 -2.36 0.83
N LEU A 963 20.33 -2.03 -0.39
CA LEU A 963 19.35 -0.97 -0.63
C LEU A 963 18.01 -1.23 0.09
N GLY A 964 17.56 -2.49 0.12
CA GLY A 964 16.38 -2.90 0.88
C GLY A 964 16.54 -2.64 2.38
N ARG A 965 17.73 -2.86 2.95
CA ARG A 965 18.02 -2.51 4.35
C ARG A 965 18.03 -0.99 4.58
N CYS A 966 18.68 -0.22 3.71
CA CYS A 966 18.61 1.24 3.73
C CYS A 966 17.16 1.73 3.72
N THR A 967 16.32 1.14 2.86
CA THR A 967 14.90 1.50 2.74
C THR A 967 14.15 1.31 4.06
N ARG A 968 14.30 0.14 4.69
CA ARG A 968 13.65 -0.18 5.97
C ARG A 968 14.08 0.79 7.09
N THR A 969 15.38 1.06 7.18
CA THR A 969 15.96 1.89 8.24
C THR A 969 15.63 3.37 8.07
N LEU A 970 15.66 3.88 6.83
CA LEU A 970 15.52 5.32 6.56
C LEU A 970 14.08 5.78 6.36
N PHE A 971 13.21 4.94 5.78
CA PHE A 971 11.87 5.37 5.35
C PHE A 971 10.71 4.69 6.09
N GLN A 972 10.86 3.45 6.60
CA GLN A 972 9.74 2.61 7.02
C GLN A 972 9.52 2.52 8.55
N ASP A 973 10.19 3.37 9.33
CA ASP A 973 9.97 3.63 10.77
C ASP A 973 9.71 2.38 11.65
N LEU A 974 10.51 1.32 11.45
CA LEU A 974 10.47 0.07 12.22
C LEU A 974 11.10 0.24 13.61
N GLY A 975 10.53 1.12 14.44
CA GLY A 975 10.93 1.35 15.82
C GLY A 975 12.23 2.15 15.93
N ALA A 976 12.19 3.27 16.65
CA ALA A 976 13.39 4.06 16.93
C ALA A 976 14.44 3.18 17.59
N GLU A 977 15.53 2.90 16.87
CA GLU A 977 16.71 2.28 17.44
C GLU A 977 17.24 3.27 18.49
N ALA A 978 17.16 2.90 19.77
CA ALA A 978 17.73 3.73 20.85
C ALA A 978 19.26 3.78 20.81
N THR A 979 19.88 3.05 19.88
CA THR A 979 21.31 2.94 19.69
C THR A 979 21.81 4.09 18.80
N PRO A 980 22.83 4.85 19.21
CA PRO A 980 23.42 5.89 18.37
C PRO A 980 23.98 5.33 17.05
N LEU A 981 23.88 6.10 15.95
CA LEU A 981 24.29 5.68 14.60
C LEU A 981 25.78 5.29 14.50
N TRP A 982 26.64 5.87 15.35
CA TRP A 982 28.07 5.58 15.41
C TRP A 982 28.42 4.40 16.33
N ASP A 983 27.43 3.75 16.95
CA ASP A 983 27.64 2.51 17.69
C ASP A 983 27.71 1.34 16.70
N SER A 984 28.73 0.49 16.88
CA SER A 984 28.94 -0.75 16.11
C SER A 984 27.76 -1.72 16.08
N ARG A 985 26.81 -1.59 17.02
CA ARG A 985 25.63 -2.46 17.13
C ARG A 985 24.39 -1.90 16.44
N SER A 986 24.45 -0.67 15.92
CA SER A 986 23.34 -0.06 15.20
C SER A 986 23.13 -0.71 13.84
N GLU A 987 21.88 -0.70 13.34
CA GLU A 987 21.60 -1.16 11.99
C GLU A 987 22.33 -0.27 10.95
N PHE A 988 22.56 1.01 11.27
CA PHE A 988 23.40 1.90 10.47
C PHE A 988 24.82 1.33 10.28
N ALA A 989 25.49 0.94 11.36
CA ALA A 989 26.83 0.35 11.30
C ALA A 989 26.83 -1.03 10.61
N SER A 990 25.76 -1.80 10.77
CA SER A 990 25.55 -3.08 10.08
C SER A 990 25.47 -2.90 8.56
N ILE A 991 24.69 -1.90 8.08
CA ILE A 991 24.59 -1.58 6.65
C ILE A 991 25.94 -1.09 6.10
N VAL A 992 26.63 -0.19 6.82
CA VAL A 992 27.97 0.28 6.41
C VAL A 992 28.96 -0.88 6.33
N SER A 993 28.90 -1.84 7.25
CA SER A 993 29.75 -3.04 7.20
C SER A 993 29.47 -3.91 5.97
N LEU A 994 28.20 -4.05 5.57
CA LEU A 994 27.82 -4.75 4.34
C LEU A 994 28.29 -4.00 3.09
N LEU A 995 28.25 -2.66 3.10
CA LEU A 995 28.79 -1.84 2.01
C LEU A 995 30.32 -2.00 1.89
N LEU A 996 31.06 -2.06 3.00
CA LEU A 996 32.50 -2.33 2.98
C LEU A 996 32.82 -3.74 2.47
N LEU A 997 32.01 -4.74 2.85
CA LEU A 997 32.10 -6.09 2.26
C LEU A 997 31.85 -6.03 0.75
N PHE A 998 30.86 -5.26 0.31
CA PHE A 998 30.54 -5.06 -1.10
C PHE A 998 31.69 -4.43 -1.88
N GLU A 999 32.29 -3.36 -1.34
CA GLU A 999 33.46 -2.70 -1.90
C GLU A 999 34.64 -3.66 -2.07
N SER A 1000 34.92 -4.48 -1.06
CA SER A 1000 36.01 -5.48 -1.11
C SER A 1000 35.84 -6.49 -2.26
N ARG A 1001 34.60 -6.77 -2.64
CA ARG A 1001 34.25 -7.72 -3.72
C ARG A 1001 34.22 -7.07 -5.09
N LEU A 1002 33.84 -5.79 -5.14
CA LEU A 1002 33.83 -4.99 -6.36
C LEU A 1002 35.23 -4.65 -6.90
N GLN A 1003 36.24 -4.62 -6.02
CA GLN A 1003 37.60 -4.16 -6.33
C GLN A 1003 37.62 -2.78 -7.02
N LEU A 1004 36.87 -1.81 -6.47
CA LEU A 1004 36.67 -0.47 -7.06
C LEU A 1004 37.99 0.21 -7.47
N ASP A 1005 39.03 0.10 -6.64
CA ASP A 1005 40.33 0.75 -6.87
C ASP A 1005 41.20 0.05 -7.92
N GLY A 1006 40.87 -1.19 -8.32
CA GLY A 1006 41.66 -1.99 -9.25
C GLY A 1006 41.23 -1.88 -10.70
N HIS A 1007 39.98 -1.50 -10.97
CA HIS A 1007 39.38 -1.58 -12.31
C HIS A 1007 38.43 -0.39 -12.58
N PRO A 1008 38.95 0.72 -13.13
CA PRO A 1008 38.16 1.83 -13.66
C PRO A 1008 37.06 1.33 -14.59
N ILE A 1009 35.91 2.01 -14.61
CA ILE A 1009 34.74 1.49 -15.34
C ILE A 1009 35.04 1.37 -16.84
N GLU A 1010 35.85 2.27 -17.39
CA GLU A 1010 36.29 2.27 -18.79
C GLU A 1010 37.08 1.00 -19.14
N GLN A 1011 37.88 0.48 -18.20
CA GLN A 1011 38.60 -0.78 -18.38
C GLN A 1011 37.64 -1.97 -18.36
N VAL A 1012 36.64 -1.96 -17.47
CA VAL A 1012 35.59 -2.99 -17.43
C VAL A 1012 34.80 -3.00 -18.73
N VAL A 1013 34.45 -1.82 -19.25
CA VAL A 1013 33.76 -1.66 -20.54
C VAL A 1013 34.63 -2.15 -21.70
N ALA A 1014 35.90 -1.76 -21.72
CA ALA A 1014 36.85 -2.17 -22.74
C ALA A 1014 37.08 -3.70 -22.76
N ALA A 1015 37.16 -4.33 -21.59
CA ALA A 1015 37.35 -5.78 -21.45
C ALA A 1015 36.14 -6.60 -21.90
N ASN A 1016 34.94 -6.01 -21.92
CA ASN A 1016 33.68 -6.67 -22.26
C ASN A 1016 33.12 -6.20 -23.62
N ARG A 1017 34.02 -5.95 -24.59
CA ARG A 1017 33.63 -5.74 -25.98
C ARG A 1017 33.50 -7.08 -26.72
N VAL A 1018 32.44 -7.24 -27.49
CA VAL A 1018 32.21 -8.40 -28.35
C VAL A 1018 33.13 -8.30 -29.57
N GLY A 1019 33.39 -9.40 -30.28
CA GLY A 1019 34.30 -9.44 -31.44
C GLY A 1019 33.97 -8.46 -32.60
N THR A 1020 32.80 -7.81 -32.59
CA THR A 1020 32.40 -6.73 -33.50
C THR A 1020 32.87 -5.33 -33.07
N GLY A 1021 33.43 -5.19 -31.87
CA GLY A 1021 33.82 -3.91 -31.24
C GLY A 1021 32.75 -3.30 -30.34
N ASP A 1022 31.52 -3.82 -30.36
CA ASP A 1022 30.39 -3.33 -29.55
C ASP A 1022 30.51 -3.75 -28.08
N VAL A 1023 29.99 -2.93 -27.17
CA VAL A 1023 29.96 -3.23 -25.72
C VAL A 1023 28.91 -4.30 -25.42
N ASP A 1024 29.27 -5.31 -24.63
CA ASP A 1024 28.34 -6.30 -24.09
C ASP A 1024 27.56 -5.74 -22.90
N HIS A 1025 26.48 -5.00 -23.19
CA HIS A 1025 25.67 -4.35 -22.15
C HIS A 1025 24.97 -5.33 -21.19
N GLN A 1026 24.82 -6.60 -21.54
CA GLN A 1026 24.20 -7.58 -20.62
C GLN A 1026 25.16 -7.92 -19.47
N VAL A 1027 26.48 -7.91 -19.70
CA VAL A 1027 27.48 -8.13 -18.65
C VAL A 1027 27.83 -6.81 -17.97
N VAL A 1028 28.23 -5.81 -18.77
CA VAL A 1028 28.73 -4.51 -18.28
C VAL A 1028 27.67 -3.78 -17.49
N GLY A 1029 26.42 -3.81 -17.95
CA GLY A 1029 25.38 -3.05 -17.31
C GLY A 1029 25.14 -3.53 -15.87
N HIS A 1030 25.17 -4.84 -15.60
CA HIS A 1030 25.05 -5.39 -14.24
C HIS A 1030 26.07 -4.78 -13.27
N VAL A 1031 27.30 -4.62 -13.73
CA VAL A 1031 28.38 -4.00 -12.93
C VAL A 1031 28.16 -2.51 -12.73
N VAL A 1032 27.81 -1.76 -13.79
CA VAL A 1032 27.52 -0.32 -13.69
C VAL A 1032 26.39 -0.09 -12.69
N PHE A 1033 25.29 -0.82 -12.81
CA PHE A 1033 24.15 -0.70 -11.90
C PHE A 1033 24.50 -1.06 -10.46
N ALA A 1034 25.25 -2.14 -10.25
CA ALA A 1034 25.68 -2.54 -8.92
C ALA A 1034 26.54 -1.46 -8.26
N ARG A 1035 27.48 -0.84 -8.99
CA ARG A 1035 28.29 0.30 -8.54
C ARG A 1035 27.43 1.55 -8.28
N THR A 1036 26.46 1.84 -9.14
CA THR A 1036 25.54 2.98 -8.95
C THR A 1036 24.67 2.80 -7.70
N VAL A 1037 24.09 1.62 -7.48
CA VAL A 1037 23.27 1.31 -6.28
C VAL A 1037 24.12 1.36 -5.02
N TYR A 1038 25.37 0.87 -5.07
CA TYR A 1038 26.33 0.96 -3.97
C TYR A 1038 26.56 2.41 -3.51
N HIS A 1039 26.90 3.29 -4.45
CA HIS A 1039 27.07 4.70 -4.13
C HIS A 1039 25.74 5.35 -3.70
N SER A 1040 24.61 4.95 -4.29
CA SER A 1040 23.28 5.44 -3.88
C SER A 1040 22.95 5.07 -2.43
N CYS A 1041 23.34 3.89 -1.96
CA CYS A 1041 23.16 3.49 -0.56
C CYS A 1041 23.95 4.39 0.39
N PHE A 1042 25.21 4.71 0.06
CA PHE A 1042 25.99 5.67 0.82
C PHE A 1042 25.39 7.08 0.79
N CYS A 1043 24.96 7.55 -0.39
CA CYS A 1043 24.28 8.83 -0.52
C CYS A 1043 23.02 8.88 0.33
N LEU A 1044 22.22 7.82 0.40
CA LEU A 1044 21.02 7.76 1.24
C LEU A 1044 21.32 7.78 2.74
N LEU A 1045 22.25 6.92 3.19
CA LEU A 1045 22.63 6.83 4.61
C LEU A 1045 23.18 8.15 5.14
N TYR A 1046 23.97 8.84 4.31
CA TYR A 1046 24.66 10.08 4.69
C TYR A 1046 24.01 11.33 4.08
N HIS A 1047 22.83 11.22 3.47
CA HIS A 1047 22.13 12.38 2.90
C HIS A 1047 21.89 13.40 4.01
N PRO A 1048 22.28 14.69 3.87
CA PRO A 1048 22.22 15.66 4.96
C PRO A 1048 20.85 15.74 5.65
N PHE A 1049 19.77 15.71 4.86
CA PHE A 1049 18.41 15.70 5.39
C PHE A 1049 18.01 14.42 6.13
N LEU A 1050 18.29 13.24 5.55
CA LEU A 1050 17.89 11.96 6.17
C LEU A 1050 18.70 11.72 7.45
N LEU A 1051 20.00 12.05 7.42
CA LEU A 1051 20.86 11.99 8.59
C LEU A 1051 20.37 12.95 9.68
N HIS A 1052 20.00 14.18 9.32
CA HIS A 1052 19.43 15.15 10.27
C HIS A 1052 18.14 14.60 10.92
N LYS A 1053 17.24 13.98 10.16
CA LYS A 1053 16.02 13.35 10.69
C LYS A 1053 16.30 12.17 11.63
N GLN A 1054 17.32 11.36 11.34
CA GLN A 1054 17.74 10.27 12.22
C GLN A 1054 18.39 10.81 13.51
N LEU A 1055 19.24 11.84 13.41
CA LEU A 1055 19.89 12.45 14.57
C LEU A 1055 18.90 13.18 15.49
N GLN A 1056 17.85 13.81 14.95
CA GLN A 1056 16.78 14.44 15.74
C GLN A 1056 16.04 13.44 16.66
N ARG A 1057 16.07 12.15 16.34
CA ARG A 1057 15.42 11.09 17.14
C ARG A 1057 16.29 10.62 18.31
N LEU A 1058 17.58 10.97 18.34
CA LEU A 1058 18.52 10.55 19.35
C LEU A 1058 18.65 11.59 20.47
N ASP A 1059 18.58 11.15 21.72
CA ASP A 1059 18.76 12.01 22.91
C ASP A 1059 20.25 12.24 23.26
N CYS A 1060 21.14 12.20 22.27
CA CYS A 1060 22.58 12.33 22.45
C CYS A 1060 23.22 13.14 21.32
N ARG A 1061 24.26 13.92 21.65
CA ARG A 1061 24.98 14.73 20.64
C ARG A 1061 25.91 13.85 19.78
N PRO A 1062 25.88 14.00 18.44
CA PRO A 1062 26.80 13.28 17.55
C PRO A 1062 28.26 13.73 17.73
N PRO A 1063 29.24 12.81 17.67
CA PRO A 1063 30.65 13.15 17.64
C PRO A 1063 30.99 14.03 16.43
N PRO A 1064 31.80 15.09 16.58
CA PRO A 1064 32.21 15.93 15.45
C PRO A 1064 32.92 15.13 14.33
N SER A 1065 33.69 14.11 14.70
CA SER A 1065 34.34 13.20 13.76
C SER A 1065 33.35 12.42 12.90
N PHE A 1066 32.20 12.04 13.46
CA PHE A 1066 31.14 11.36 12.72
C PHE A 1066 30.48 12.31 11.70
N LEU A 1067 30.18 13.55 12.09
CA LEU A 1067 29.59 14.54 11.18
C LEU A 1067 30.54 14.93 10.04
N GLN A 1068 31.83 15.09 10.33
CA GLN A 1068 32.85 15.34 9.30
C GLN A 1068 32.97 14.16 8.33
N LEU A 1069 32.98 12.94 8.85
CA LEU A 1069 32.97 11.73 8.03
C LEU A 1069 31.71 11.65 7.17
N ALA A 1070 30.54 11.89 7.76
CA ALA A 1070 29.26 11.85 7.06
C ALA A 1070 29.19 12.85 5.91
N SER A 1071 29.55 14.10 6.19
CA SER A 1071 29.60 15.18 5.19
C SER A 1071 30.52 14.80 4.03
N ARG A 1072 31.77 14.39 4.32
CA ARG A 1072 32.72 13.94 3.30
C ARG A 1072 32.21 12.73 2.50
N THR A 1073 31.69 11.71 3.18
CA THR A 1073 31.22 10.46 2.56
C THR A 1073 30.04 10.73 1.62
N SER A 1074 29.09 11.58 2.04
CA SER A 1074 27.95 11.95 1.19
C SER A 1074 28.39 12.66 -0.10
N TYR A 1075 29.36 13.58 -0.01
CA TYR A 1075 29.92 14.28 -1.15
C TYR A 1075 30.69 13.34 -2.08
N ASP A 1076 31.63 12.56 -1.54
CA ASP A 1076 32.52 11.70 -2.31
C ASP A 1076 31.71 10.66 -3.13
N HIS A 1077 30.65 10.08 -2.54
CA HIS A 1077 29.80 9.14 -3.25
C HIS A 1077 28.82 9.78 -4.23
N ALA A 1078 28.28 10.98 -3.93
CA ALA A 1078 27.45 11.70 -4.89
C ALA A 1078 28.25 12.04 -6.16
N ARG A 1079 29.48 12.53 -5.98
CA ARG A 1079 30.42 12.74 -7.09
C ARG A 1079 30.76 11.44 -7.83
N SER A 1080 30.95 10.35 -7.10
CA SER A 1080 31.25 9.04 -7.70
C SER A 1080 30.10 8.49 -8.56
N ILE A 1081 28.83 8.77 -8.22
CA ILE A 1081 27.68 8.41 -9.06
C ILE A 1081 27.77 9.13 -10.41
N VAL A 1082 27.97 10.45 -10.38
CA VAL A 1082 28.05 11.28 -11.60
C VAL A 1082 29.25 10.87 -12.44
N GLY A 1083 30.43 10.73 -11.85
CA GLY A 1083 31.63 10.28 -12.55
C GLY A 1083 31.46 8.89 -13.17
N LEU A 1084 30.98 7.91 -12.39
CA LEU A 1084 30.74 6.54 -12.88
C LEU A 1084 29.83 6.51 -14.10
N LEU A 1085 28.71 7.25 -14.07
CA LEU A 1085 27.76 7.29 -15.17
C LEU A 1085 28.38 8.00 -16.39
N HIS A 1086 29.07 9.11 -16.19
CA HIS A 1086 29.76 9.86 -17.24
C HIS A 1086 30.81 8.99 -17.93
N ASP A 1087 31.70 8.37 -17.16
CA ASP A 1087 32.80 7.53 -17.65
C ASP A 1087 32.27 6.28 -18.37
N ALA A 1088 31.19 5.68 -17.85
CA ALA A 1088 30.52 4.57 -18.52
C ALA A 1088 29.94 5.00 -19.88
N GLU A 1089 29.25 6.15 -19.94
CA GLU A 1089 28.68 6.70 -21.18
C GLU A 1089 29.80 7.04 -22.19
N ALA A 1090 30.86 7.72 -21.75
CA ALA A 1090 32.02 8.07 -22.56
C ALA A 1090 32.75 6.83 -23.10
N ALA A 1091 32.79 5.73 -22.34
CA ALA A 1091 33.33 4.45 -22.78
C ALA A 1091 32.40 3.70 -23.77
N GLY A 1092 31.22 4.24 -24.07
CA GLY A 1092 30.25 3.69 -25.02
C GLY A 1092 29.15 2.82 -24.39
N CYS A 1093 28.93 2.92 -23.07
CA CYS A 1093 27.76 2.29 -22.44
C CYS A 1093 26.50 3.12 -22.65
N HIS A 1094 25.38 2.44 -22.90
CA HIS A 1094 24.08 3.09 -22.90
C HIS A 1094 23.51 3.12 -21.48
N LEU A 1095 23.32 4.33 -20.94
CA LEU A 1095 22.71 4.58 -19.63
C LEU A 1095 21.18 4.50 -19.70
N GLY A 1096 20.69 3.32 -20.05
CA GLY A 1096 19.27 3.14 -20.28
C GLY A 1096 18.39 3.09 -19.05
N ALA A 1097 18.98 2.77 -17.89
CA ALA A 1097 18.20 2.30 -16.77
C ALA A 1097 17.38 3.43 -16.13
N SER A 1098 16.06 3.28 -16.03
CA SER A 1098 15.17 4.22 -15.34
C SER A 1098 15.63 4.61 -13.93
N PHE A 1099 16.29 3.70 -13.21
CA PHE A 1099 16.80 3.95 -11.86
C PHE A 1099 18.04 4.86 -11.83
N TYR A 1100 18.79 4.98 -12.93
CA TYR A 1100 19.92 5.93 -12.98
C TYR A 1100 19.44 7.38 -12.83
N ALA A 1101 18.20 7.69 -13.24
CA ALA A 1101 17.62 9.00 -13.02
C ALA A 1101 17.43 9.29 -11.53
N TYR A 1102 16.96 8.30 -10.76
CA TYR A 1102 16.86 8.43 -9.31
C TYR A 1102 18.24 8.69 -8.68
N SER A 1103 19.24 7.87 -9.03
CA SER A 1103 20.59 8.01 -8.49
C SER A 1103 21.24 9.35 -8.87
N ALA A 1104 21.04 9.82 -10.11
CA ALA A 1104 21.52 11.13 -10.55
C ALA A 1104 20.83 12.27 -9.80
N CYS A 1105 19.50 12.21 -9.64
CA CYS A 1105 18.74 13.22 -8.89
C CYS A 1105 19.18 13.29 -7.42
N LEU A 1106 19.34 12.14 -6.75
CA LEU A 1106 19.83 12.04 -5.37
C LEU A 1106 21.28 12.57 -5.22
N ALA A 1107 22.15 12.24 -6.18
CA ALA A 1107 23.51 12.75 -6.20
C ALA A 1107 23.54 14.27 -6.42
N GLY A 1108 22.74 14.76 -7.36
CA GLY A 1108 22.61 16.18 -7.69
C GLY A 1108 22.13 16.99 -6.50
N SER A 1109 21.09 16.56 -5.80
CA SER A 1109 20.58 17.26 -4.62
C SER A 1109 21.61 17.32 -3.49
N THR A 1110 22.37 16.23 -3.29
CA THR A 1110 23.49 16.19 -2.33
C THR A 1110 24.60 17.17 -2.73
N LEU A 1111 25.02 17.17 -3.99
CA LEU A 1111 26.07 18.06 -4.50
C LEU A 1111 25.66 19.54 -4.43
N SER A 1112 24.41 19.87 -4.75
CA SER A 1112 23.86 21.22 -4.60
C SER A 1112 24.00 21.75 -3.18
N LEU A 1113 23.69 20.93 -2.16
CA LEU A 1113 23.82 21.34 -0.76
C LEU A 1113 25.28 21.64 -0.37
N HIS A 1114 26.22 20.80 -0.81
CA HIS A 1114 27.65 20.98 -0.52
C HIS A 1114 28.25 22.18 -1.26
N MET A 1115 27.90 22.36 -2.54
CA MET A 1115 28.36 23.48 -3.37
C MET A 1115 28.04 24.83 -2.72
N HIS A 1116 26.78 25.04 -2.34
CA HIS A 1116 26.34 26.29 -1.70
C HIS A 1116 26.90 26.47 -0.27
N ALA A 1117 27.22 25.38 0.42
CA ALA A 1117 27.89 25.48 1.72
C ALA A 1117 29.35 25.93 1.58
N GLU A 1118 30.06 25.44 0.56
CA GLU A 1118 31.45 25.81 0.31
C GLU A 1118 31.60 27.25 -0.23
N GLU A 1119 30.68 27.70 -1.09
CA GLU A 1119 30.62 29.10 -1.56
C GLU A 1119 30.53 30.11 -0.41
N ARG A 1120 29.76 29.80 0.65
CA ARG A 1120 29.68 30.65 1.86
C ARG A 1120 31.02 30.73 2.61
N THR A 1121 31.86 29.70 2.49
CA THR A 1121 33.16 29.60 3.17
C THR A 1121 34.35 30.02 2.32
N GLY A 1122 34.14 30.29 1.02
CA GLY A 1122 35.20 30.70 0.08
C GLY A 1122 36.19 29.59 -0.31
N GLY A 1123 35.74 28.34 -0.37
CA GLY A 1123 36.60 27.17 -0.64
C GLY A 1123 36.97 26.97 -2.11
N GLU A 1124 38.15 26.39 -2.37
CA GLU A 1124 38.68 26.13 -3.72
C GLU A 1124 37.91 25.07 -4.52
N ARG A 1125 37.10 24.20 -3.89
CA ARG A 1125 36.43 23.07 -4.58
C ARG A 1125 35.06 23.43 -5.16
N SER A 1126 34.56 24.64 -4.94
CA SER A 1126 33.25 25.10 -5.44
C SER A 1126 33.06 24.91 -6.96
N ALA A 1127 34.11 25.12 -7.76
CA ALA A 1127 34.05 24.92 -9.21
C ALA A 1127 33.90 23.44 -9.63
N GLU A 1128 34.54 22.52 -8.90
CA GLU A 1128 34.40 21.06 -9.13
C GLU A 1128 32.97 20.60 -8.79
N MET A 1129 32.43 21.09 -7.66
CA MET A 1129 31.07 20.77 -7.22
C MET A 1129 30.01 21.29 -8.20
N LEU A 1130 30.21 22.51 -8.73
CA LEU A 1130 29.35 23.10 -9.75
C LEU A 1130 29.34 22.24 -11.02
N GLY A 1131 30.52 21.82 -11.50
CA GLY A 1131 30.65 20.95 -12.66
C GLY A 1131 29.91 19.62 -12.48
N ALA A 1132 30.10 18.96 -11.33
CA ALA A 1132 29.43 17.70 -11.03
C ALA A 1132 27.90 17.84 -10.89
N THR A 1133 27.43 18.96 -10.31
CA THR A 1133 25.99 19.26 -10.20
C THR A 1133 25.37 19.48 -11.58
N GLN A 1134 26.04 20.24 -12.44
CA GLN A 1134 25.58 20.51 -13.81
C GLN A 1134 25.58 19.25 -14.68
N GLU A 1135 26.56 18.36 -14.51
CA GLU A 1135 26.60 17.07 -15.20
C GLU A 1135 25.42 16.19 -14.80
N SER A 1136 25.06 16.14 -13.51
CA SER A 1136 23.87 15.41 -13.04
C SER A 1136 22.57 15.93 -13.70
N ILE A 1137 22.39 17.25 -13.75
CA ILE A 1137 21.25 17.88 -14.44
C ILE A 1137 21.23 17.48 -15.93
N THR A 1138 22.38 17.53 -16.59
CA THR A 1138 22.52 17.17 -18.02
C THR A 1138 22.19 15.70 -18.28
N MET A 1139 22.56 14.80 -17.37
CA MET A 1139 22.19 13.38 -17.46
C MET A 1139 20.68 13.18 -17.37
N LEU A 1140 20.01 13.87 -16.44
CA LEU A 1140 18.55 13.78 -16.30
C LEU A 1140 17.81 14.28 -17.54
N ASP A 1141 18.28 15.38 -18.15
CA ASP A 1141 17.73 15.89 -19.43
C ASP A 1141 17.86 14.85 -20.56
N LYS A 1142 19.05 14.25 -20.73
CA LYS A 1142 19.27 13.18 -21.72
C LYS A 1142 18.34 11.99 -21.48
N MET A 1143 18.19 11.55 -20.24
CA MET A 1143 17.34 10.42 -19.87
C MET A 1143 15.84 10.73 -20.00
N GLY A 1144 15.45 11.99 -19.81
CA GLY A 1144 14.07 12.49 -19.96
C GLY A 1144 13.48 12.23 -21.34
N ARG A 1145 14.33 12.04 -22.36
CA ARG A 1145 13.90 11.68 -23.73
C ARG A 1145 13.26 10.30 -23.84
N PHE A 1146 13.52 9.41 -22.88
CA PHE A 1146 13.03 8.02 -22.87
C PHE A 1146 12.13 7.70 -21.68
N TRP A 1147 12.19 8.54 -20.65
CA TRP A 1147 11.61 8.30 -19.34
C TRP A 1147 10.97 9.57 -18.79
N ASP A 1148 9.64 9.60 -18.77
CA ASP A 1148 8.87 10.75 -18.30
C ASP A 1148 9.29 11.20 -16.88
N HIS A 1149 9.50 10.25 -15.96
CA HIS A 1149 9.95 10.57 -14.59
C HIS A 1149 11.33 11.22 -14.54
N ALA A 1150 12.23 10.93 -15.49
CA ALA A 1150 13.55 11.55 -15.53
C ALA A 1150 13.47 13.03 -15.91
N SER A 1151 12.55 13.40 -16.81
CA SER A 1151 12.24 14.79 -17.12
C SER A 1151 11.66 15.53 -15.90
N LYS A 1152 10.78 14.88 -15.13
CA LYS A 1152 10.26 15.42 -13.87
C LYS A 1152 11.37 15.65 -12.84
N MET A 1153 12.25 14.66 -12.65
CA MET A 1153 13.43 14.76 -11.79
C MET A 1153 14.38 15.87 -12.23
N HIS A 1154 14.59 16.06 -13.53
CA HIS A 1154 15.38 17.17 -14.07
C HIS A 1154 14.83 18.52 -13.60
N HIS A 1155 13.52 18.78 -13.81
CA HIS A 1155 12.89 20.04 -13.40
C HIS A 1155 12.95 20.24 -11.89
N GLN A 1156 12.68 19.18 -11.12
CA GLN A 1156 12.77 19.17 -9.66
C GLN A 1156 14.18 19.53 -9.17
N LEU A 1157 15.22 18.91 -9.73
CA LEU A 1157 16.62 19.15 -9.33
C LEU A 1157 17.08 20.56 -9.70
N VAL A 1158 16.73 21.07 -10.89
CA VAL A 1158 17.06 22.45 -11.31
C VAL A 1158 16.45 23.46 -10.32
N SER A 1159 15.18 23.26 -9.98
CA SER A 1159 14.47 24.12 -9.03
C SER A 1159 15.06 24.04 -7.61
N PHE A 1160 15.39 22.82 -7.15
CA PHE A 1160 16.05 22.60 -5.87
C PHE A 1160 17.44 23.26 -5.81
N ASN A 1161 18.26 23.09 -6.86
CA ASN A 1161 19.61 23.65 -6.93
C ASN A 1161 19.63 25.18 -6.80
N ALA A 1162 18.65 25.88 -7.38
CA ALA A 1162 18.52 27.33 -7.25
C ALA A 1162 18.28 27.80 -5.80
N ASN A 1163 17.68 26.94 -4.97
CA ASN A 1163 17.26 27.29 -3.61
C ASN A 1163 18.05 26.58 -2.50
N ALA A 1164 18.95 25.66 -2.86
CA ALA A 1164 19.71 24.84 -1.92
C ALA A 1164 20.57 25.66 -0.94
N HIS A 1165 20.96 26.89 -1.28
CA HIS A 1165 21.67 27.82 -0.39
C HIS A 1165 20.93 28.08 0.94
N LEU A 1166 19.58 28.06 0.92
CA LEU A 1166 18.73 28.25 2.10
C LEU A 1166 18.75 27.07 3.07
N LEU A 1167 19.20 25.89 2.62
CA LEU A 1167 19.17 24.63 3.35
C LEU A 1167 20.58 24.14 3.75
N THR A 1168 21.60 24.96 3.54
CA THR A 1168 23.00 24.60 3.84
C THR A 1168 23.27 24.38 5.33
N SER A 1169 22.38 24.84 6.23
CA SER A 1169 22.40 24.53 7.66
C SER A 1169 22.21 23.03 7.98
N LEU A 1170 21.71 22.23 7.03
CA LEU A 1170 21.60 20.76 7.18
C LEU A 1170 22.96 20.06 7.29
N LEU A 1171 24.03 20.70 6.85
CA LEU A 1171 25.40 20.19 6.94
C LEU A 1171 26.03 20.48 8.31
N GLU A 1172 25.38 21.30 9.13
CA GLU A 1172 25.81 21.65 10.49
C GLU A 1172 25.11 20.75 11.54
N PRO A 1173 25.72 20.53 12.72
CA PRO A 1173 25.07 19.78 13.79
C PRO A 1173 23.72 20.40 14.19
N PRO A 1174 22.66 19.61 14.39
CA PRO A 1174 21.36 20.14 14.81
C PRO A 1174 21.48 20.89 16.15
N PRO A 1175 20.95 22.13 16.27
CA PRO A 1175 20.95 22.85 17.54
C PRO A 1175 20.07 22.12 18.58
N GLN A 1176 20.46 22.20 19.86
CA GLN A 1176 19.73 21.54 20.97
C GLN A 1176 18.30 22.06 21.19
N ALA A 1177 18.01 23.27 20.70
CA ALA A 1177 16.66 23.79 20.60
C ALA A 1177 16.21 23.60 19.15
N ALA A 1178 15.09 22.90 18.96
CA ALA A 1178 14.53 22.54 17.65
C ALA A 1178 14.35 23.76 16.74
N SER A 1179 15.37 24.11 15.94
CA SER A 1179 15.15 24.85 14.71
C SER A 1179 14.59 23.85 13.69
N SER A 1180 13.29 23.59 13.78
CA SER A 1180 12.62 22.70 12.84
C SER A 1180 12.72 23.28 11.44
N ILE A 1181 13.26 22.51 10.49
CA ILE A 1181 13.03 22.74 9.06
C ILE A 1181 11.51 22.94 8.90
N GLY A 1182 11.10 24.04 8.27
CA GLY A 1182 9.67 24.32 8.08
C GLY A 1182 9.00 23.15 7.33
N PRO A 1183 7.71 22.87 7.60
CA PRO A 1183 7.01 21.72 7.00
C PRO A 1183 7.03 21.73 5.46
N GLU A 1184 7.06 22.92 4.85
CA GLU A 1184 7.17 23.09 3.40
C GLU A 1184 8.52 22.64 2.85
N TRP A 1185 9.63 23.08 3.47
CA TRP A 1185 10.98 22.65 3.10
C TRP A 1185 11.23 21.17 3.39
N GLU A 1186 10.61 20.63 4.44
CA GLU A 1186 10.64 19.21 4.71
C GLU A 1186 9.96 18.40 3.58
N ALA A 1187 8.81 18.87 3.06
CA ALA A 1187 8.15 18.23 1.92
C ALA A 1187 9.03 18.26 0.66
N VAL A 1188 9.68 19.40 0.37
CA VAL A 1188 10.64 19.53 -0.75
C VAL A 1188 11.81 18.55 -0.57
N LEU A 1189 12.39 18.46 0.63
CA LEU A 1189 13.50 17.55 0.91
C LEU A 1189 13.10 16.07 0.79
N TRP A 1190 11.88 15.69 1.20
CA TRP A 1190 11.35 14.35 0.96
C TRP A 1190 11.20 14.06 -0.54
N SER A 1191 10.77 15.03 -1.34
CA SER A 1191 10.68 14.88 -2.80
C SER A 1191 12.04 14.68 -3.48
N MET A 1192 13.15 15.02 -2.81
CA MET A 1192 14.53 14.83 -3.30
C MET A 1192 15.18 13.51 -2.86
N VAL A 1193 14.49 12.65 -2.11
CA VAL A 1193 15.05 11.36 -1.64
C VAL A 1193 14.09 10.17 -1.79
N ASP A 1194 12.78 10.40 -1.81
CA ASP A 1194 11.75 9.36 -2.00
C ASP A 1194 11.52 9.09 -3.49
N TYR A 1195 11.79 7.86 -3.95
CA TYR A 1195 11.73 7.53 -5.38
C TYR A 1195 10.29 7.60 -5.93
N GLY A 1196 9.30 7.22 -5.12
CA GLY A 1196 7.89 7.34 -5.51
C GLY A 1196 7.49 8.80 -5.66
N ALA A 1197 7.91 9.67 -4.74
CA ALA A 1197 7.65 11.10 -4.81
C ALA A 1197 8.32 11.75 -6.04
N MET A 1198 9.56 11.38 -6.37
CA MET A 1198 10.26 11.88 -7.57
C MET A 1198 9.61 11.48 -8.90
N CYS A 1199 8.89 10.35 -8.93
CA CYS A 1199 8.19 9.92 -10.14
C CYS A 1199 6.86 10.66 -10.37
N ARG A 1200 6.30 11.28 -9.32
CA ARG A 1200 5.06 12.05 -9.37
C ARG A 1200 5.33 13.49 -9.81
N GLU A 1201 4.28 14.16 -10.27
CA GLU A 1201 4.31 15.60 -10.56
C GLU A 1201 4.46 16.38 -9.25
N SER A 1202 5.45 17.28 -9.16
CA SER A 1202 5.65 18.09 -7.95
C SER A 1202 4.73 19.31 -7.99
N THR A 1203 3.67 19.31 -7.19
CA THR A 1203 2.81 20.47 -6.93
C THR A 1203 3.39 21.44 -5.90
N LEU A 1204 4.54 21.10 -5.29
CA LEU A 1204 5.18 21.91 -4.25
C LEU A 1204 5.85 23.14 -4.85
N ALA A 1205 5.29 24.32 -4.60
CA ALA A 1205 5.97 25.59 -4.85
C ALA A 1205 7.15 25.71 -3.87
N ILE A 1206 8.36 25.98 -4.39
CA ILE A 1206 9.50 26.24 -3.52
C ILE A 1206 9.26 27.57 -2.80
N PRO A 1207 9.30 27.62 -1.45
CA PRO A 1207 9.03 28.84 -0.70
C PRO A 1207 10.02 29.96 -1.09
N GLY A 1208 9.49 31.11 -1.53
CA GLY A 1208 10.32 32.28 -1.83
C GLY A 1208 10.94 32.89 -0.57
N PRO A 1209 11.98 33.73 -0.70
CA PRO A 1209 12.65 34.33 0.46
C PRO A 1209 11.72 35.28 1.21
N THR A 1210 11.25 34.88 2.40
CA THR A 1210 10.57 35.79 3.33
C THR A 1210 11.59 36.70 4.01
N LEU A 1211 11.65 37.97 3.61
CA LEU A 1211 12.36 39.01 4.36
C LEU A 1211 11.70 39.17 5.75
N PRO A 1212 12.46 39.18 6.86
CA PRO A 1212 11.89 39.38 8.18
C PRO A 1212 11.39 40.82 8.33
N VAL A 1213 10.07 40.99 8.49
CA VAL A 1213 9.46 42.25 8.92
C VAL A 1213 9.73 42.39 10.42
N THR A 1214 10.72 43.20 10.80
CA THR A 1214 10.91 43.60 12.19
C THR A 1214 9.95 44.76 12.52
N SER A 1215 8.89 44.44 13.26
CA SER A 1215 8.02 45.43 13.89
C SER A 1215 8.54 45.76 15.29
N GLU A 1216 9.52 46.66 15.41
CA GLU A 1216 9.75 47.47 16.62
C GLU A 1216 10.74 48.62 16.32
N PRO A 1217 10.45 49.88 16.70
CA PRO A 1217 11.35 51.00 16.49
C PRO A 1217 12.30 51.16 17.69
N PRO A 1218 13.64 51.25 17.51
CA PRO A 1218 14.50 51.64 18.61
C PRO A 1218 14.66 53.17 18.66
N LEU A 1219 14.14 53.77 19.74
CA LEU A 1219 14.48 55.13 20.18
C LEU A 1219 15.60 55.06 21.23
N PHE A 1220 16.74 55.68 20.88
CA PHE A 1220 17.80 56.31 21.69
C PHE A 1220 18.29 55.70 23.02
N SER A 1221 19.62 55.54 23.14
CA SER A 1221 20.46 56.42 23.99
C SER A 1221 21.96 56.27 23.72
N ALA A 1222 22.65 57.40 23.61
CA ALA A 1222 24.09 57.58 23.50
C ALA A 1222 24.86 57.10 24.74
N PHE A 1223 26.15 56.74 24.58
CA PHE A 1223 27.24 57.24 25.43
C PHE A 1223 28.60 56.93 24.77
N ASN A 1224 29.34 57.99 24.43
CA ASN A 1224 30.77 57.99 24.11
C ASN A 1224 31.59 57.74 25.39
N LEU A 1225 32.76 57.13 25.25
CA LEU A 1225 33.90 57.34 26.13
C LEU A 1225 35.20 57.27 25.32
N ASP A 1226 35.88 58.41 25.27
CA ASP A 1226 37.26 58.62 24.84
C ASP A 1226 38.27 57.94 25.78
N THR A 1227 39.44 57.58 25.24
CA THR A 1227 40.80 58.08 25.60
C THR A 1227 41.91 57.00 25.55
N ASP A 1228 42.77 57.17 24.55
CA ASP A 1228 44.25 57.25 24.58
C ASP A 1228 45.17 56.14 25.14
N GLY A 1229 46.07 55.72 24.23
CA GLY A 1229 47.54 55.67 24.42
C GLY A 1229 48.13 54.35 24.94
N GLY A 1230 49.17 53.75 24.36
CA GLY A 1230 50.09 54.10 23.28
C GLY A 1230 51.36 53.22 23.35
N LEU A 1231 52.26 53.40 22.36
CA LEU A 1231 53.66 52.92 22.18
C LEU A 1231 53.84 51.61 21.39
N GLU A 1232 54.22 51.63 20.09
CA GLU A 1232 55.53 52.00 19.44
C GLU A 1232 56.64 50.95 19.62
N ALA A 1233 57.52 50.59 18.66
CA ALA A 1233 57.73 50.90 17.24
C ALA A 1233 58.91 50.05 16.70
N GLY A 1234 59.02 49.88 15.38
CA GLY A 1234 60.32 49.91 14.66
C GLY A 1234 60.82 48.66 13.92
N PRO A 1235 61.76 48.83 12.95
CA PRO A 1235 61.42 48.82 11.51
C PRO A 1235 62.42 48.07 10.60
N GLY A 1236 62.13 47.98 9.29
CA GLY A 1236 63.10 47.60 8.25
C GLY A 1236 62.54 47.66 6.82
N ALA A 1237 63.16 48.45 5.95
CA ALA A 1237 62.68 48.85 4.63
C ALA A 1237 63.51 48.32 3.44
N ASN A 1238 62.85 48.23 2.28
CA ASN A 1238 63.28 48.47 0.89
C ASN A 1238 64.41 47.68 0.20
N ARG A 1239 64.07 47.09 -0.97
CA ARG A 1239 64.71 47.33 -2.31
C ARG A 1239 63.91 46.73 -3.49
N MET A 1240 63.74 47.52 -4.56
CA MET A 1240 63.25 47.26 -5.95
C MET A 1240 64.40 46.74 -6.87
N PRO A 1241 64.26 46.40 -8.21
CA PRO A 1241 63.24 46.82 -9.22
C PRO A 1241 62.79 45.83 -10.37
N GLU A 1242 61.87 46.34 -11.23
CA GLU A 1242 61.59 46.11 -12.69
C GLU A 1242 60.78 44.90 -13.25
N ALA A 1243 59.54 45.16 -13.75
CA ALA A 1243 59.09 45.12 -15.18
C ALA A 1243 57.53 45.11 -15.39
N ASP A 1244 57.00 46.15 -16.06
CA ASP A 1244 55.88 46.33 -17.04
C ASP A 1244 54.75 45.27 -17.27
N GLU A 1245 53.49 45.58 -17.62
CA GLU A 1245 52.66 46.82 -17.70
C GLU A 1245 51.17 46.47 -17.95
N ALA A 1246 50.30 47.48 -17.79
CA ALA A 1246 48.96 47.69 -18.40
C ALA A 1246 47.66 47.58 -17.55
N LEU A 1247 47.52 48.55 -16.62
CA LEU A 1247 46.45 49.56 -16.42
C LEU A 1247 44.92 49.28 -16.39
N MET A 1248 44.29 50.08 -15.51
CA MET A 1248 42.95 50.03 -14.91
C MET A 1248 41.86 50.94 -15.52
N SER A 1249 40.60 50.62 -15.15
CA SER A 1249 39.42 51.49 -14.84
C SER A 1249 38.66 52.10 -16.03
N PHE A 1250 37.32 52.14 -16.12
CA PHE A 1250 36.28 52.71 -15.23
C PHE A 1250 34.83 52.35 -15.72
N ASP A 1251 33.84 52.57 -14.84
CA ASP A 1251 32.40 52.91 -15.06
C ASP A 1251 31.38 51.96 -15.74
N THR A 1252 30.20 51.88 -15.12
CA THR A 1252 28.94 51.30 -15.63
C THR A 1252 28.40 51.99 -16.89
N PRO A 1253 27.83 51.23 -17.85
CA PRO A 1253 26.60 51.68 -18.51
C PRO A 1253 25.56 50.57 -18.81
N SER A 1254 24.29 50.92 -18.53
CA SER A 1254 23.11 50.96 -19.42
C SER A 1254 22.81 49.87 -20.48
N ILE A 1255 21.52 49.52 -20.52
CA ILE A 1255 20.66 48.74 -21.45
C ILE A 1255 20.78 49.08 -22.97
N THR A 1256 21.85 49.72 -23.45
CA THR A 1256 21.95 50.20 -24.85
C THR A 1256 22.97 49.44 -25.72
N TYR A 1257 23.62 48.38 -25.21
CA TYR A 1257 24.75 47.75 -25.91
C TYR A 1257 24.41 46.51 -26.76
N LEU A 1258 23.19 45.95 -26.67
CA LEU A 1258 22.79 44.78 -27.49
C LEU A 1258 21.98 45.13 -28.74
N LEU A 1259 21.86 46.43 -29.08
CA LEU A 1259 21.14 46.90 -30.27
C LEU A 1259 22.02 47.32 -31.46
N GLU A 1260 23.35 47.17 -31.40
CA GLU A 1260 24.25 47.66 -32.49
C GLU A 1260 25.16 46.62 -33.15
N LEU A 1261 24.93 45.31 -32.96
CA LEU A 1261 25.63 44.27 -33.75
C LEU A 1261 24.71 43.54 -34.75
N ALA A 1262 23.81 44.30 -35.35
CA ALA A 1262 23.30 44.02 -36.69
C ALA A 1262 24.18 44.76 -37.73
N SER A 1263 25.32 44.17 -38.12
CA SER A 1263 25.95 44.40 -39.43
C SER A 1263 27.20 43.52 -39.59
N GLY A 1264 27.17 42.57 -40.53
CA GLY A 1264 28.36 41.82 -40.91
C GLY A 1264 28.02 40.44 -41.43
N GLY A 1265 27.75 40.35 -42.73
CA GLY A 1265 27.37 39.11 -43.41
C GLY A 1265 28.51 38.11 -43.61
N GLY A 1266 28.10 36.92 -44.02
CA GLY A 1266 28.93 35.79 -44.42
C GLY A 1266 28.09 34.53 -44.47
#